data_AF-A0A2B4SVA0-F1
#
_entry.id   AF-A0A2B4SVA0-F1
#
_cell.length_a   1.000
_cell.length_b   1.000
_cell.length_c   1.000
_cell.angle_alpha   90.00
_cell.angle_beta   90.00
_cell.angle_gamma   90.00
#
_symmetry.space_group_name_H-M   'P 1'
#
loop_
_entity.id
_entity.type
_entity.pdbx_description
1 polymer ?
#
loop_
_entity_poly.entity_id
_entity_poly.type
_entity_poly.pdbx_seq_one_letter_code
_entity_poly.pdbx_strand_id
1 'polypeptide(L)'
;MASVASTASSTKETTNYARLCRLLVDIGTQALRDTLDAIHAPANLPTVLAANKPTLQSLRNKKIINPIQWGKLFPVIPTSVSSRDFDTTLLMVVLRNLSGLTAPLTGWDALPAVTDLSKEADIARVKYFRNTVYSHAEKASVDDIKFNDYWRDIRDTLVRLGGITYEAAIDNLRNECMDPKVEDHYTKLLGEWKKDEDNIKDQLNEIKKRLDTLTAPEEAIDQGQSHQPRNQISCGVSTCKESFHVNKPLDLYCHKCQACFCPRCGQSAHGRVVQGNTDHSQSTTRGKGLVEAEQGAEANFTIITRDSRERLFYDEREQVTVTVSSQTGNEEEPRSVVRPSPHSGESQPHQPRNQISCGVTTCKESFHVNKPLDLYCHKCQACFCPRCGQSAHGRVVQGNTDHSQSTTRGKGLVEAEQGAEANFTIITRDSRERLFYDEREQVTVTVSSQTGNEEVQVVDCKDGHYRVCYKPKSVGRHDIEIRVNGWSLTGSPWKVEVKPHQYKVVRSSGSGELSGPYCIAKNEITGDIAVADYINKRVQVFDKDMKHVKTIIGGKADSQRWANIGCPVSVAFSKSNDIMVTHEQFRSQNKKLSVITDRGLFIEHFTKHLIKAHHVFVKTEDGHVIVCDEGDRKIKEISSDGKELLLAFSAPDSEVNPSFPYFYRGMFFVSYMRAHCVKVFDKKGVFLYNIGNEGSGEGKLRYPEGLSVDFCGNLIVCDASGFDQNLHRSGVLKMFTLDGAFLTSFGEDTFKVPWIVSSCNNGELLVADVVGDSVHILR
;
A
#
# COMPACT_ATOMS: atom_id res chain seq x y z
N MET A 1 5.94 4.42 24.82
CA MET A 1 4.95 5.16 24.01
C MET A 1 4.67 4.35 22.76
N ALA A 2 3.41 4.16 22.38
CA ALA A 2 3.08 3.55 21.09
C ALA A 2 3.25 4.61 20.00
N SER A 3 4.05 4.34 18.96
CA SER A 3 4.00 5.16 17.75
C SER A 3 2.69 4.82 17.03
N VAL A 4 1.72 5.73 17.09
CA VAL A 4 0.52 5.65 16.26
C VAL A 4 0.99 5.72 14.81
N ALA A 5 0.91 4.61 14.09
CA ALA A 5 1.05 4.63 12.64
C ALA A 5 -0.15 5.43 12.11
N SER A 6 0.10 6.57 11.49
CA SER A 6 -0.95 7.32 10.81
C SER A 6 -1.45 6.49 9.65
N THR A 7 -2.68 5.98 9.76
CA THR A 7 -3.46 5.52 8.61
C THR A 7 -3.80 6.73 7.76
N ALA A 8 -2.85 7.15 6.92
CA ALA A 8 -3.09 8.18 5.92
C ALA A 8 -4.07 7.60 4.90
N SER A 9 -5.25 8.21 4.77
CA SER A 9 -6.14 7.91 3.65
C SER A 9 -5.42 8.27 2.35
N SER A 10 -5.42 7.38 1.36
CA SER A 10 -5.00 7.70 0.01
C SER A 10 -5.65 9.02 -0.45
N THR A 11 -4.83 9.95 -0.90
CA THR A 11 -5.27 11.19 -1.53
C THR A 11 -4.68 11.24 -2.93
N LYS A 12 -5.29 12.02 -3.83
CA LYS A 12 -4.77 12.20 -5.19
C LYS A 12 -3.28 12.60 -5.21
N GLU A 13 -2.82 13.38 -4.23
CA GLU A 13 -1.43 13.82 -4.10
C GLU A 13 -0.47 12.70 -3.68
N THR A 14 -0.90 11.77 -2.81
CA THR A 14 -0.11 10.60 -2.41
C THR A 14 -0.07 9.57 -3.55
N THR A 15 -1.17 9.40 -4.27
CA THR A 15 -1.23 8.61 -5.52
C THR A 15 -0.31 9.17 -6.60
N ASN A 16 -0.31 10.50 -6.81
CA ASN A 16 0.58 11.18 -7.75
C ASN A 16 2.06 10.95 -7.43
N TYR A 17 2.43 11.06 -6.14
CA TYR A 17 3.77 10.74 -5.66
C TYR A 17 4.15 9.28 -5.93
N ALA A 18 3.29 8.32 -5.56
CA ALA A 18 3.52 6.89 -5.80
C ALA A 18 3.67 6.55 -7.30
N ARG A 19 2.93 7.23 -8.19
CA ARG A 19 3.10 7.09 -9.65
C ARG A 19 4.47 7.57 -10.13
N LEU A 20 4.92 8.75 -9.70
CA LEU A 20 6.28 9.25 -10.01
C LEU A 20 7.36 8.31 -9.46
N CYS A 21 7.11 7.66 -8.32
CA CYS A 21 8.00 6.63 -7.82
C CYS A 21 8.06 5.42 -8.77
N ARG A 22 6.94 4.76 -9.09
CA ARG A 22 6.93 3.62 -10.04
C ARG A 22 7.59 3.97 -11.37
N LEU A 23 7.36 5.18 -11.90
CA LEU A 23 7.98 5.66 -13.14
C LEU A 23 9.52 5.70 -13.06
N LEU A 24 10.10 6.10 -11.93
CA LEU A 24 11.55 6.23 -11.76
C LEU A 24 12.23 4.94 -11.27
N VAL A 25 11.58 4.14 -10.43
CA VAL A 25 12.14 2.87 -9.90
C VAL A 25 11.92 1.71 -10.84
N ASP A 26 10.74 1.53 -11.42
CA ASP A 26 10.46 0.39 -12.30
C ASP A 26 11.00 0.71 -13.70
N ILE A 27 10.43 1.75 -14.34
CA ILE A 27 10.70 2.10 -15.73
C ILE A 27 12.09 2.76 -15.87
N GLY A 28 12.42 3.71 -14.99
CA GLY A 28 13.71 4.40 -14.99
C GLY A 28 14.92 3.49 -14.77
N THR A 29 14.81 2.48 -13.89
CA THR A 29 15.87 1.47 -13.70
C THR A 29 16.04 0.60 -14.94
N GLN A 30 14.94 0.17 -15.57
CA GLN A 30 15.02 -0.65 -16.77
C GLN A 30 15.58 0.12 -17.98
N ALA A 31 15.21 1.39 -18.18
CA ALA A 31 15.80 2.23 -19.22
C ALA A 31 17.32 2.45 -19.04
N LEU A 32 17.79 2.62 -17.81
CA LEU A 32 19.23 2.69 -17.50
C LEU A 32 19.93 1.34 -17.73
N ARG A 33 19.26 0.22 -17.44
CA ARG A 33 19.77 -1.13 -17.68
C ARG A 33 19.89 -1.45 -19.16
N ASP A 34 18.86 -1.16 -19.96
CA ASP A 34 18.89 -1.31 -21.41
C ASP A 34 19.99 -0.43 -22.03
N THR A 35 20.17 0.80 -21.51
CA THR A 35 21.27 1.68 -21.91
C THR A 35 22.63 1.07 -21.60
N LEU A 36 22.79 0.45 -20.43
CA LEU A 36 24.02 -0.24 -20.04
C LEU A 36 24.28 -1.45 -20.94
N ASP A 37 23.28 -2.31 -21.12
CA ASP A 37 23.38 -3.55 -21.90
C ASP A 37 23.60 -3.28 -23.41
N ALA A 38 23.14 -2.12 -23.91
CA ALA A 38 23.41 -1.66 -25.27
C ALA A 38 24.86 -1.15 -25.47
N ILE A 39 25.52 -0.64 -24.42
CA ILE A 39 26.94 -0.23 -24.49
C ILE A 39 27.85 -1.44 -24.20
N HIS A 40 27.49 -2.23 -23.18
CA HIS A 40 28.20 -3.40 -22.71
C HIS A 40 27.28 -4.62 -22.75
N ALA A 41 27.26 -5.32 -23.89
CA ALA A 41 26.47 -6.54 -24.05
C ALA A 41 26.60 -7.47 -22.83
N PRO A 42 25.51 -8.02 -22.27
CA PRO A 42 25.55 -8.73 -20.98
C PRO A 42 26.60 -9.84 -20.85
N ALA A 43 26.93 -10.53 -21.95
CA ALA A 43 27.98 -11.55 -22.00
C ALA A 43 29.41 -10.99 -21.77
N ASN A 44 29.63 -9.71 -22.08
CA ASN A 44 30.92 -9.01 -21.96
C ASN A 44 31.06 -8.26 -20.62
N LEU A 45 29.96 -8.06 -19.89
CA LEU A 45 29.94 -7.37 -18.59
C LEU A 45 30.98 -7.91 -17.58
N PRO A 46 31.18 -9.24 -17.41
CA PRO A 46 32.23 -9.76 -16.52
C PRO A 46 33.63 -9.24 -16.89
N THR A 47 33.94 -9.21 -18.19
CA THR A 47 35.23 -8.76 -18.74
C THR A 47 35.44 -7.26 -18.55
N VAL A 48 34.40 -6.46 -18.78
CA VAL A 48 34.42 -5.00 -18.59
C VAL A 48 34.63 -4.65 -17.11
N LEU A 49 33.95 -5.35 -16.20
CA LEU A 49 34.11 -5.17 -14.75
C LEU A 49 35.50 -5.60 -14.26
N ALA A 50 36.04 -6.70 -14.79
CA ALA A 50 37.40 -7.15 -14.49
C ALA A 50 38.46 -6.13 -14.93
N ALA A 51 38.36 -5.62 -16.16
CA ALA A 51 39.29 -4.63 -16.72
C ALA A 51 39.30 -3.31 -15.92
N ASN A 52 38.16 -2.90 -15.38
CA ASN A 52 37.99 -1.63 -14.65
C ASN A 52 37.96 -1.79 -13.12
N LYS A 53 38.32 -2.96 -12.60
CA LYS A 53 38.33 -3.26 -11.17
C LYS A 53 39.10 -2.23 -10.31
N PRO A 54 40.25 -1.66 -10.73
CA PRO A 54 40.94 -0.61 -9.97
C PRO A 54 40.08 0.65 -9.76
N THR A 55 39.38 1.10 -10.80
CA THR A 55 38.46 2.26 -10.76
C THR A 55 37.31 2.00 -9.79
N LEU A 56 36.67 0.83 -9.91
CA LEU A 56 35.59 0.42 -9.00
C LEU A 56 36.08 0.28 -7.54
N GLN A 57 37.30 -0.22 -7.33
CA GLN A 57 37.87 -0.35 -5.99
C GLN A 57 38.17 1.02 -5.36
N SER A 58 38.60 2.01 -6.16
CA SER A 58 38.71 3.41 -5.72
C SER A 58 37.34 4.00 -5.31
N LEU A 59 36.28 3.72 -6.08
CA LEU A 59 34.92 4.14 -5.74
C LEU A 59 34.37 3.45 -4.47
N ARG A 60 34.70 2.17 -4.25
CA ARG A 60 34.40 1.46 -2.99
C ARG A 60 35.15 2.07 -1.80
N ASN A 61 36.43 2.40 -1.96
CA ASN A 61 37.22 3.06 -0.91
C ASN A 61 36.65 4.45 -0.55
N LYS A 62 36.11 5.17 -1.54
CA LYS A 62 35.36 6.42 -1.37
C LYS A 62 33.92 6.24 -0.83
N LYS A 63 33.52 5.01 -0.47
CA LYS A 63 32.17 4.63 -0.01
C LYS A 63 31.03 4.93 -1.02
N ILE A 64 31.35 5.12 -2.29
CA ILE A 64 30.35 5.33 -3.37
C ILE A 64 29.71 3.99 -3.76
N ILE A 65 30.43 2.87 -3.60
CA ILE A 65 29.93 1.51 -3.80
C ILE A 65 29.92 0.81 -2.43
N ASN A 66 28.75 0.35 -1.99
CA ASN A 66 28.60 -0.35 -0.71
C ASN A 66 29.00 -1.85 -0.80
N PRO A 67 29.15 -2.58 0.33
CA PRO A 67 29.57 -3.99 0.30
C PRO A 67 28.64 -4.93 -0.48
N ILE A 68 27.33 -4.68 -0.47
CA ILE A 68 26.32 -5.49 -1.19
C ILE A 68 26.46 -5.26 -2.70
N GLN A 69 26.55 -4.01 -3.12
CA GLN A 69 26.81 -3.62 -4.52
C GLN A 69 28.16 -4.15 -5.02
N TRP A 70 29.19 -4.16 -4.17
CA TRP A 70 30.46 -4.80 -4.51
C TRP A 70 30.32 -6.31 -4.74
N GLY A 71 29.52 -7.01 -3.92
CA GLY A 71 29.21 -8.43 -4.12
C GLY A 71 28.45 -8.70 -5.42
N LYS A 72 27.60 -7.75 -5.87
CA LYS A 72 26.92 -7.82 -7.17
C LYS A 72 27.88 -7.60 -8.35
N LEU A 73 28.83 -6.67 -8.24
CA LEU A 73 29.84 -6.41 -9.29
C LEU A 73 30.90 -7.53 -9.38
N PHE A 74 31.28 -8.11 -8.25
CA PHE A 74 32.30 -9.15 -8.14
C PHE A 74 31.81 -10.34 -7.31
N PRO A 75 30.84 -11.12 -7.84
CA PRO A 75 30.34 -12.32 -7.19
C PRO A 75 31.41 -13.42 -7.15
N VAL A 76 31.17 -14.46 -6.33
CA VAL A 76 32.06 -15.62 -6.16
C VAL A 76 32.31 -16.35 -7.49
N ILE A 77 31.31 -16.36 -8.38
CA ILE A 77 31.40 -16.91 -9.74
C ILE A 77 31.39 -15.73 -10.72
N PRO A 78 32.53 -15.32 -11.31
CA PRO A 78 32.58 -14.10 -12.13
C PRO A 78 31.64 -14.11 -13.34
N THR A 79 31.26 -15.28 -13.86
CA THR A 79 30.31 -15.41 -14.98
C THR A 79 28.84 -15.31 -14.56
N SER A 80 28.53 -15.17 -13.26
CA SER A 80 27.16 -15.00 -12.77
C SER A 80 26.76 -13.54 -12.58
N VAL A 81 27.64 -12.56 -12.84
CA VAL A 81 27.28 -11.15 -12.74
C VAL A 81 26.27 -10.77 -13.83
N SER A 82 25.17 -10.14 -13.42
CA SER A 82 24.16 -9.64 -14.34
C SER A 82 23.83 -8.18 -14.03
N SER A 83 23.63 -7.37 -15.07
CA SER A 83 23.03 -6.03 -14.95
C SER A 83 21.62 -6.08 -14.37
N ARG A 84 20.93 -7.24 -14.43
CA ARG A 84 19.63 -7.52 -13.79
C ARG A 84 19.66 -7.40 -12.27
N ASP A 85 20.80 -7.67 -11.64
CA ASP A 85 20.95 -7.54 -10.18
C ASP A 85 21.21 -6.10 -9.73
N PHE A 86 21.58 -5.21 -10.66
CA PHE A 86 21.99 -3.85 -10.33
C PHE A 86 20.78 -2.96 -10.06
N ASP A 87 20.82 -2.28 -8.92
CA ASP A 87 19.87 -1.21 -8.57
C ASP A 87 20.18 0.07 -9.36
N THR A 88 19.25 1.03 -9.35
CA THR A 88 19.33 2.29 -10.09
C THR A 88 20.62 3.07 -9.78
N THR A 89 21.09 3.05 -8.52
CA THR A 89 22.31 3.77 -8.11
C THR A 89 23.57 3.08 -8.60
N LEU A 90 23.59 1.74 -8.56
CA LEU A 90 24.69 0.94 -9.10
C LEU A 90 24.78 1.07 -10.62
N LEU A 91 23.64 1.05 -11.33
CA LEU A 91 23.58 1.31 -12.78
C LEU A 91 24.15 2.69 -13.13
N MET A 92 23.78 3.75 -12.41
CA MET A 92 24.35 5.10 -12.61
C MET A 92 25.87 5.14 -12.37
N VAL A 93 26.37 4.45 -11.34
CA VAL A 93 27.82 4.36 -11.07
C VAL A 93 28.54 3.60 -12.19
N VAL A 94 27.97 2.49 -12.67
CA VAL A 94 28.54 1.70 -13.78
C VAL A 94 28.53 2.52 -15.07
N LEU A 95 27.40 3.10 -15.47
CA LEU A 95 27.26 3.92 -16.67
C LEU A 95 28.30 5.06 -16.69
N ARG A 96 28.34 5.89 -15.64
CA ARG A 96 29.24 7.06 -15.57
C ARG A 96 30.72 6.71 -15.63
N ASN A 97 31.16 5.61 -15.02
CA ASN A 97 32.59 5.33 -14.82
C ASN A 97 33.16 4.27 -15.77
N LEU A 98 32.31 3.49 -16.44
CA LEU A 98 32.73 2.31 -17.23
C LEU A 98 32.31 2.36 -18.70
N SER A 99 31.44 3.30 -19.09
CA SER A 99 30.78 3.27 -20.40
C SER A 99 31.29 4.33 -21.38
N GLY A 100 32.44 4.96 -21.08
CA GLY A 100 33.06 5.99 -21.94
C GLY A 100 32.27 7.30 -22.06
N LEU A 101 31.21 7.46 -21.26
CA LEU A 101 30.30 8.60 -21.31
C LEU A 101 30.96 9.86 -20.74
N THR A 102 30.88 10.96 -21.48
CA THR A 102 31.42 12.26 -21.03
C THR A 102 30.39 12.97 -20.14
N ALA A 103 30.84 13.69 -19.11
CA ALA A 103 29.93 14.45 -18.27
C ALA A 103 29.17 15.53 -19.09
N PRO A 104 27.86 15.74 -18.86
CA PRO A 104 27.16 16.92 -19.36
C PRO A 104 27.85 18.21 -18.87
N LEU A 105 27.60 19.33 -19.55
CA LEU A 105 28.22 20.62 -19.18
C LEU A 105 27.89 21.07 -17.74
N THR A 106 26.75 20.64 -17.20
CA THR A 106 26.32 20.87 -15.81
C THR A 106 26.90 19.86 -14.81
N GLY A 107 27.67 18.88 -15.26
CA GLY A 107 28.09 17.73 -14.48
C GLY A 107 26.99 16.70 -14.25
N TRP A 108 27.30 15.65 -13.50
CA TRP A 108 26.41 14.51 -13.23
C TRP A 108 25.48 14.71 -12.03
N ASP A 109 25.51 15.87 -11.38
CA ASP A 109 24.89 16.12 -10.07
C ASP A 109 23.89 17.29 -10.10
N ALA A 110 23.88 18.10 -11.16
CA ALA A 110 22.90 19.16 -11.41
C ALA A 110 22.01 18.82 -12.61
N LEU A 111 20.79 19.36 -12.64
CA LEU A 111 19.85 19.18 -13.76
C LEU A 111 20.42 19.79 -15.06
N PRO A 112 20.61 19.00 -16.13
CA PRO A 112 21.07 19.53 -17.41
C PRO A 112 20.03 20.45 -18.07
N ALA A 113 20.51 21.46 -18.80
CA ALA A 113 19.65 22.39 -19.53
C ALA A 113 18.70 21.66 -20.49
N VAL A 114 17.45 22.12 -20.63
CA VAL A 114 16.40 21.44 -21.43
C VAL A 114 16.80 21.24 -22.90
N THR A 115 17.70 22.07 -23.42
CA THR A 115 18.27 21.99 -24.78
C THR A 115 19.31 20.88 -24.97
N ASP A 116 19.89 20.33 -23.90
CA ASP A 116 20.90 19.27 -23.96
C ASP A 116 20.23 17.89 -24.05
N LEU A 117 19.89 17.46 -25.26
CA LEU A 117 19.22 16.18 -25.51
C LEU A 117 20.22 15.00 -25.67
N SER A 118 21.42 15.12 -25.10
CA SER A 118 22.40 14.02 -25.08
C SER A 118 21.98 12.87 -24.17
N LYS A 119 22.47 11.66 -24.47
CA LYS A 119 22.22 10.46 -23.65
C LYS A 119 22.76 10.63 -22.24
N GLU A 120 23.90 11.29 -22.11
CA GLU A 120 24.56 11.60 -20.84
C GLU A 120 23.76 12.60 -20.02
N ALA A 121 23.16 13.62 -20.66
CA ALA A 121 22.24 14.53 -20.00
C ALA A 121 20.96 13.80 -19.55
N ASP A 122 20.41 12.89 -20.35
CA ASP A 122 19.23 12.11 -19.94
C ASP A 122 19.52 11.15 -18.78
N ILE A 123 20.70 10.50 -18.73
CA ILE A 123 21.15 9.73 -17.56
C ILE A 123 21.27 10.63 -16.31
N ALA A 124 21.80 11.85 -16.47
CA ALA A 124 21.87 12.82 -15.38
C ALA A 124 20.48 13.34 -14.94
N ARG A 125 19.52 13.50 -15.88
CA ARG A 125 18.11 13.83 -15.57
C ARG A 125 17.43 12.75 -14.76
N VAL A 126 17.55 11.47 -15.14
CA VAL A 126 16.97 10.36 -14.36
C VAL A 126 17.51 10.37 -12.92
N LYS A 127 18.80 10.62 -12.74
CA LYS A 127 19.41 10.78 -11.42
C LYS A 127 18.88 12.00 -10.65
N TYR A 128 18.78 13.15 -11.31
CA TYR A 128 18.25 14.37 -10.71
C TYR A 128 16.80 14.16 -10.24
N PHE A 129 15.91 13.69 -11.10
CA PHE A 129 14.51 13.43 -10.74
C PHE A 129 14.40 12.35 -9.65
N ARG A 130 15.21 11.29 -9.70
CA ARG A 130 15.28 10.29 -8.62
C ARG A 130 15.75 10.88 -7.29
N ASN A 131 16.63 11.89 -7.27
CA ASN A 131 17.02 12.53 -6.02
C ASN A 131 15.98 13.56 -5.53
N THR A 132 15.40 14.34 -6.45
CA THR A 132 14.39 15.37 -6.16
C THR A 132 13.05 14.77 -5.71
N VAL A 133 12.59 13.69 -6.36
CA VAL A 133 11.32 13.01 -6.03
C VAL A 133 11.47 12.09 -4.81
N TYR A 134 12.66 11.57 -4.49
CA TYR A 134 12.83 10.64 -3.36
C TYR A 134 13.71 11.20 -2.24
N SER A 135 15.02 11.33 -2.51
CA SER A 135 16.04 11.59 -1.48
C SER A 135 15.94 12.99 -0.84
N HIS A 136 15.17 13.90 -1.43
CA HIS A 136 14.92 15.25 -0.91
C HIS A 136 13.44 15.58 -0.76
N ALA A 137 12.54 14.59 -0.81
CA ALA A 137 11.11 14.80 -0.60
C ALA A 137 10.79 15.06 0.88
N GLU A 138 10.23 16.24 1.18
CA GLU A 138 9.77 16.59 2.53
C GLU A 138 8.53 15.77 2.95
N LYS A 139 7.70 15.39 1.98
CA LYS A 139 6.43 14.66 2.15
C LYS A 139 6.24 13.66 1.02
N ALA A 140 5.53 12.57 1.30
CA ALA A 140 5.14 11.57 0.30
C ALA A 140 3.88 11.98 -0.48
N SER A 141 3.79 13.25 -0.90
CA SER A 141 2.65 13.77 -1.67
C SER A 141 3.10 14.85 -2.65
N VAL A 142 2.49 14.89 -3.85
CA VAL A 142 2.81 15.84 -4.93
C VAL A 142 1.53 16.40 -5.54
N ASP A 143 1.40 17.72 -5.53
CA ASP A 143 0.29 18.44 -6.15
C ASP A 143 0.20 18.20 -7.66
N ASP A 144 -1.00 18.35 -8.24
CA ASP A 144 -1.25 18.05 -9.65
C ASP A 144 -0.37 18.86 -10.62
N ILE A 145 0.06 20.07 -10.26
CA ILE A 145 0.88 20.92 -11.15
C ILE A 145 2.29 20.33 -11.24
N LYS A 146 2.95 20.17 -10.09
CA LYS A 146 4.29 19.53 -10.02
C LYS A 146 4.26 18.09 -10.55
N PHE A 147 3.19 17.35 -10.29
CA PHE A 147 3.03 16.00 -10.82
C PHE A 147 3.07 16.00 -12.35
N ASN A 148 2.29 16.88 -13.01
CA ASN A 148 2.24 16.93 -14.47
C ASN A 148 3.56 17.42 -15.08
N ASP A 149 4.25 18.36 -14.45
CA ASP A 149 5.58 18.82 -14.90
C ASP A 149 6.63 17.71 -14.76
N TYR A 150 6.77 17.10 -13.59
CA TYR A 150 7.69 15.96 -13.41
C TYR A 150 7.33 14.79 -14.32
N TRP A 151 6.05 14.47 -14.48
CA TRP A 151 5.61 13.38 -15.34
C TRP A 151 6.04 13.57 -16.79
N ARG A 152 5.81 14.78 -17.35
CA ARG A 152 6.24 15.14 -18.71
C ARG A 152 7.76 15.02 -18.83
N ASP A 153 8.50 15.69 -17.95
CA ASP A 153 9.96 15.81 -18.09
C ASP A 153 10.66 14.45 -17.89
N ILE A 154 10.14 13.60 -17.00
CA ILE A 154 10.62 12.22 -16.81
C ILE A 154 10.22 11.35 -18.01
N ARG A 155 8.96 11.39 -18.47
CA ARG A 155 8.49 10.64 -19.66
C ARG A 155 9.38 10.91 -20.86
N ASP A 156 9.59 12.17 -21.19
CA ASP A 156 10.37 12.56 -22.37
C ASP A 156 11.85 12.16 -22.22
N THR A 157 12.40 12.20 -21.00
CA THR A 157 13.74 11.68 -20.70
C THR A 157 13.83 10.16 -20.91
N LEU A 158 12.86 9.39 -20.40
CA LEU A 158 12.87 7.93 -20.50
C LEU A 158 12.62 7.43 -21.92
N VAL A 159 11.72 8.08 -22.67
CA VAL A 159 11.46 7.76 -24.09
C VAL A 159 12.67 8.08 -24.97
N ARG A 160 13.43 9.16 -24.71
CA ARG A 160 14.71 9.40 -25.40
C ARG A 160 15.79 8.39 -25.03
N LEU A 161 15.86 7.99 -23.76
CA LEU A 161 16.91 7.10 -23.26
C LEU A 161 16.71 5.64 -23.69
N GLY A 162 15.48 5.12 -23.58
CA GLY A 162 15.14 3.72 -23.86
C GLY A 162 14.37 3.47 -25.18
N GLY A 163 13.89 4.53 -25.84
CA GLY A 163 13.14 4.44 -27.11
C GLY A 163 11.62 4.38 -26.96
N ILE A 164 10.92 4.39 -28.10
CA ILE A 164 9.44 4.47 -28.19
C ILE A 164 8.70 3.31 -27.51
N THR A 165 9.36 2.18 -27.27
CA THR A 165 8.79 1.02 -26.55
C THR A 165 8.35 1.35 -25.13
N TYR A 166 8.98 2.36 -24.52
CA TYR A 166 8.63 2.85 -23.19
C TYR A 166 7.39 3.74 -23.16
N GLU A 167 6.99 4.35 -24.29
CA GLU A 167 5.89 5.31 -24.34
C GLU A 167 4.57 4.69 -23.87
N ALA A 168 4.21 3.52 -24.40
CA ALA A 168 3.01 2.79 -24.00
C ALA A 168 3.05 2.33 -22.52
N ALA A 169 4.21 1.92 -22.01
CA ALA A 169 4.36 1.49 -20.62
C ALA A 169 4.18 2.67 -19.64
N ILE A 170 4.74 3.83 -19.99
CA ILE A 170 4.61 5.06 -19.20
C ILE A 170 3.18 5.59 -19.26
N ASP A 171 2.57 5.65 -20.45
CA ASP A 171 1.21 6.18 -20.59
C ASP A 171 0.15 5.26 -19.96
N ASN A 172 0.38 3.94 -19.90
CA ASN A 172 -0.41 3.04 -19.07
C ASN A 172 -0.25 3.38 -17.58
N LEU A 173 0.98 3.48 -17.07
CA LEU A 173 1.26 3.79 -15.66
C LEU A 173 0.65 5.13 -15.18
N ARG A 174 0.52 6.13 -16.08
CA ARG A 174 -0.16 7.39 -15.78
C ARG A 174 -1.65 7.20 -15.47
N ASN A 175 -2.29 6.30 -16.21
CA ASN A 175 -3.74 6.11 -16.25
C ASN A 175 -4.20 4.89 -15.44
N GLU A 176 -3.29 4.02 -14.99
CA GLU A 176 -3.57 2.93 -14.06
C GLU A 176 -4.28 3.43 -12.80
N CYS A 177 -5.38 2.77 -12.44
CA CYS A 177 -6.01 2.89 -11.14
C CYS A 177 -5.09 2.23 -10.10
N MET A 178 -4.57 3.02 -9.16
CA MET A 178 -3.64 2.53 -8.15
C MET A 178 -4.45 1.85 -7.05
N ASP A 179 -4.30 0.52 -6.88
CA ASP A 179 -4.88 -0.19 -5.73
C ASP A 179 -4.36 0.46 -4.44
N PRO A 180 -5.22 0.83 -3.48
CA PRO A 180 -4.80 1.33 -2.16
C PRO A 180 -3.74 0.46 -1.47
N LYS A 181 -3.71 -0.86 -1.74
CA LYS A 181 -2.68 -1.77 -1.21
C LYS A 181 -1.33 -1.67 -1.91
N VAL A 182 -1.31 -1.27 -3.18
CA VAL A 182 -0.08 -0.93 -3.90
C VAL A 182 0.43 0.43 -3.43
N GLU A 183 -0.45 1.40 -3.21
CA GLU A 183 -0.10 2.69 -2.59
C GLU A 183 0.47 2.50 -1.17
N ASP A 184 -0.17 1.69 -0.32
CA ASP A 184 0.33 1.31 1.01
C ASP A 184 1.66 0.57 0.93
N HIS A 185 1.83 -0.36 -0.02
CA HIS A 185 3.08 -1.11 -0.20
C HIS A 185 4.25 -0.17 -0.48
N TYR A 186 4.13 0.71 -1.47
CA TYR A 186 5.19 1.67 -1.79
C TYR A 186 5.38 2.71 -0.67
N THR A 187 4.32 3.20 -0.05
CA THR A 187 4.41 4.14 1.10
C THR A 187 5.15 3.51 2.28
N LYS A 188 4.89 2.23 2.56
CA LYS A 188 5.57 1.47 3.62
C LYS A 188 7.04 1.20 3.26
N LEU A 189 7.32 0.74 2.03
CA LEU A 189 8.67 0.48 1.53
C LEU A 189 9.54 1.75 1.59
N LEU A 190 8.97 2.90 1.23
CA LEU A 190 9.63 4.21 1.33
C LEU A 190 9.83 4.65 2.78
N GLY A 191 8.88 4.33 3.68
CA GLY A 191 9.03 4.53 5.12
C GLY A 191 10.11 3.64 5.78
N GLU A 192 10.37 2.46 5.21
CA GLU A 192 11.47 1.58 5.59
C GLU A 192 12.80 2.13 5.06
N TRP A 193 12.89 2.50 3.78
CA TRP A 193 14.10 3.10 3.20
C TRP A 193 14.52 4.42 3.84
N LYS A 194 13.57 5.27 4.26
CA LYS A 194 13.87 6.49 5.01
C LYS A 194 14.51 6.18 6.37
N LYS A 195 14.01 5.16 7.08
CA LYS A 195 14.62 4.71 8.35
C LYS A 195 16.02 4.15 8.13
N ASP A 196 16.26 3.43 7.04
CA ASP A 196 17.60 2.93 6.71
C ASP A 196 18.57 4.08 6.39
N GLU A 197 18.12 5.09 5.64
CA GLU A 197 18.95 6.27 5.35
C GLU A 197 19.26 7.09 6.62
N ASP A 198 18.28 7.27 7.51
CA ASP A 198 18.47 7.98 8.78
C ASP A 198 19.35 7.18 9.76
N ASN A 199 19.19 5.86 9.85
CA ASN A 199 20.09 4.96 10.59
C ASN A 199 21.53 5.01 10.05
N ILE A 200 21.72 5.09 8.73
CA ILE A 200 23.04 5.28 8.12
C ILE A 200 23.63 6.66 8.48
N LYS A 201 22.83 7.73 8.52
CA LYS A 201 23.29 9.06 8.98
C LYS A 201 23.69 9.04 10.44
N ASP A 202 22.92 8.40 11.31
CA ASP A 202 23.24 8.28 12.74
C ASP A 202 24.52 7.47 12.97
N GLN A 203 24.69 6.34 12.28
CA GLN A 203 25.95 5.58 12.30
C GLN A 203 27.13 6.39 11.75
N LEU A 204 26.93 7.21 10.72
CA LEU A 204 27.96 8.07 10.17
C LEU A 204 28.36 9.19 11.14
N ASN A 205 27.41 9.77 11.87
CA ASN A 205 27.64 10.78 12.91
C ASN A 205 28.37 10.18 14.12
N GLU A 206 27.99 8.98 14.56
CA GLU A 206 28.66 8.19 15.60
C GLU A 206 30.13 7.89 15.21
N ILE A 207 30.36 7.47 13.95
CA ILE A 207 31.72 7.23 13.42
C ILE A 207 32.52 8.54 13.34
N LYS A 208 31.90 9.65 12.90
CA LYS A 208 32.58 10.95 12.81
C LYS A 208 33.03 11.44 14.18
N LYS A 209 32.15 11.35 15.19
CA LYS A 209 32.48 11.67 16.59
C LYS A 209 33.64 10.84 17.14
N ARG A 210 33.68 9.54 16.82
CA ARG A 210 34.81 8.66 17.18
C ARG A 210 36.11 9.03 16.45
N LEU A 211 36.02 9.44 15.19
CA LEU A 211 37.17 9.90 14.41
C LEU A 211 37.74 11.21 14.98
N ASP A 212 36.89 12.19 15.30
CA ASP A 212 37.29 13.45 15.92
C ASP A 212 38.02 13.21 17.28
N THR A 213 37.64 12.15 18.00
CA THR A 213 38.28 11.73 19.26
C THR A 213 39.66 11.09 19.05
N LEU A 214 39.92 10.51 17.87
CA LEU A 214 41.19 9.86 17.50
C LEU A 214 42.19 10.81 16.81
N THR A 215 41.74 11.99 16.38
CA THR A 215 42.58 13.00 15.72
C THR A 215 43.01 14.16 16.63
N ALA A 216 42.71 14.11 17.93
CA ALA A 216 43.23 15.06 18.90
C ALA A 216 44.75 14.85 19.07
N PRO A 217 45.60 15.90 19.01
CA PRO A 217 47.05 15.74 19.16
C PRO A 217 47.45 15.30 20.58
N GLU A 218 48.38 14.35 20.67
CA GLU A 218 49.04 13.99 21.93
C GLU A 218 50.18 14.98 22.22
N GLU A 219 50.12 15.68 23.35
CA GLU A 219 51.28 16.31 23.98
C GLU A 219 51.60 15.58 25.29
N ALA A 220 52.78 14.96 25.35
CA ALA A 220 53.42 14.47 26.58
C ALA A 220 54.39 15.58 27.09
N ILE A 221 54.78 15.69 28.36
CA ILE A 221 55.47 14.73 29.24
C ILE A 221 55.36 15.24 30.71
N ASP A 222 55.11 14.33 31.67
CA ASP A 222 55.83 14.11 32.96
C ASP A 222 56.52 15.33 33.68
N GLN A 223 56.48 15.58 35.00
CA GLN A 223 56.43 14.67 36.18
C GLN A 223 55.72 15.26 37.41
N GLY A 224 55.03 14.37 38.14
CA GLY A 224 54.91 14.28 39.60
C GLY A 224 54.74 15.53 40.49
N GLN A 225 53.58 15.61 41.18
CA GLN A 225 53.50 15.27 42.61
C GLN A 225 52.04 15.08 43.09
N SER A 226 51.87 14.52 44.29
CA SER A 226 50.63 14.03 44.87
C SER A 226 49.57 15.11 45.17
N HIS A 227 48.29 14.82 44.92
CA HIS A 227 47.28 14.57 45.98
C HIS A 227 45.89 14.15 45.43
N GLN A 228 45.26 13.24 46.17
CA GLN A 228 43.87 12.70 46.21
C GLN A 228 42.77 13.09 45.16
N PRO A 229 41.88 12.14 44.81
CA PRO A 229 40.76 12.36 43.87
C PRO A 229 39.42 12.73 44.54
N ARG A 230 38.46 13.15 43.68
CA ARG A 230 37.01 13.33 43.90
C ARG A 230 36.58 14.52 44.79
N ASN A 231 36.02 15.54 44.13
CA ASN A 231 34.81 16.22 44.62
C ASN A 231 33.60 15.74 43.82
N GLN A 232 33.08 14.59 44.24
CA GLN A 232 31.73 14.16 43.91
C GLN A 232 30.80 14.93 44.85
N ILE A 233 30.15 16.00 44.39
CA ILE A 233 29.22 16.77 45.23
C ILE A 233 27.94 15.95 45.38
N SER A 234 27.86 15.17 46.45
CA SER A 234 26.63 14.50 46.86
C SER A 234 25.69 15.50 47.52
N CYS A 235 24.41 15.46 47.16
CA CYS A 235 23.37 16.22 47.85
C CYS A 235 23.26 15.72 49.30
N GLY A 236 23.81 16.48 50.25
CA GLY A 236 23.79 16.14 51.67
C GLY A 236 22.36 15.99 52.18
N VAL A 237 22.15 14.96 53.03
CA VAL A 237 20.87 14.43 53.56
C VAL A 237 19.76 15.48 53.72
N SER A 238 19.06 15.76 52.61
CA SER A 238 17.99 16.73 52.54
C SER A 238 16.84 16.12 51.77
N THR A 239 15.64 16.21 52.34
CA THR A 239 14.47 15.47 51.89
C THR A 239 13.32 16.41 51.57
N CYS A 240 12.47 16.00 50.62
CA CYS A 240 11.26 16.70 50.25
C CYS A 240 10.28 16.77 51.44
N LYS A 241 9.56 17.90 51.56
CA LYS A 241 8.59 18.17 52.65
C LYS A 241 7.12 18.23 52.18
N GLU A 242 6.86 17.99 50.89
CA GLU A 242 5.52 18.07 50.31
C GLU A 242 4.69 16.81 50.59
N SER A 243 3.41 16.98 50.91
CA SER A 243 2.51 15.98 51.52
C SER A 243 2.56 14.57 50.93
N PHE A 244 2.72 14.45 49.61
CA PHE A 244 2.71 13.17 48.89
C PHE A 244 4.10 12.54 48.74
N HIS A 245 5.19 13.28 49.00
CA HIS A 245 6.59 12.88 48.80
C HIS A 245 7.51 13.20 50.00
N VAL A 246 6.93 13.45 51.18
CA VAL A 246 7.63 13.67 52.45
C VAL A 246 8.74 12.63 52.65
N ASN A 247 9.91 13.09 53.08
CA ASN A 247 11.10 12.29 53.42
C ASN A 247 11.80 11.56 52.25
N LYS A 248 11.46 11.85 50.98
CA LYS A 248 12.22 11.37 49.80
C LYS A 248 13.47 12.26 49.53
N PRO A 249 14.63 11.69 49.13
CA PRO A 249 15.85 12.46 48.85
C PRO A 249 15.77 13.31 47.57
N LEU A 250 16.64 14.32 47.47
CA LEU A 250 16.73 15.28 46.35
C LEU A 250 17.86 14.86 45.38
N ASP A 251 17.56 13.94 44.47
CA ASP A 251 18.57 13.19 43.71
C ASP A 251 19.11 13.87 42.42
N LEU A 252 18.63 15.07 42.05
CA LEU A 252 19.07 15.79 40.84
C LEU A 252 19.70 17.15 41.19
N TYR A 253 20.82 17.49 40.54
CA TYR A 253 21.56 18.74 40.78
C TYR A 253 21.63 19.61 39.52
N CYS A 254 21.31 20.91 39.65
CA CYS A 254 21.37 21.86 38.53
C CYS A 254 22.67 22.68 38.60
N HIS A 255 23.61 22.44 37.69
CA HIS A 255 24.87 23.20 37.63
C HIS A 255 24.69 24.69 37.30
N LYS A 256 23.57 25.11 36.70
CA LYS A 256 23.25 26.53 36.45
C LYS A 256 22.76 27.27 37.71
N CYS A 257 22.09 26.57 38.62
CA CYS A 257 21.46 27.15 39.81
C CYS A 257 22.12 26.72 41.12
N GLN A 258 23.12 25.83 41.05
CA GLN A 258 23.87 25.25 42.17
C GLN A 258 23.00 24.66 43.31
N ALA A 259 21.87 24.03 42.96
CA ALA A 259 20.92 23.47 43.92
C ALA A 259 20.46 22.05 43.56
N CYS A 260 20.17 21.25 44.59
CA CYS A 260 19.57 19.91 44.48
C CYS A 260 18.04 19.98 44.52
N PHE A 261 17.35 19.16 43.71
CA PHE A 261 15.89 19.18 43.57
C PHE A 261 15.26 17.79 43.47
N CYS A 262 13.97 17.71 43.81
CA CYS A 262 13.20 16.48 43.81
C CYS A 262 12.85 16.04 42.37
N PRO A 263 13.21 14.82 41.92
CA PRO A 263 12.93 14.36 40.55
C PRO A 263 11.43 14.19 40.23
N ARG A 264 10.54 14.22 41.24
CA ARG A 264 9.08 14.07 41.03
C ARG A 264 8.28 15.37 41.09
N CYS A 265 8.72 16.38 41.85
CA CYS A 265 7.99 17.65 42.01
C CYS A 265 8.82 18.91 41.71
N GLY A 266 10.10 18.79 41.36
CA GLY A 266 10.97 19.90 40.93
C GLY A 266 11.41 20.87 42.04
N GLN A 267 10.92 20.72 43.29
CA GLN A 267 11.28 21.59 44.41
C GLN A 267 12.76 21.45 44.81
N SER A 268 13.42 22.56 45.12
CA SER A 268 14.79 22.65 45.62
C SER A 268 14.84 23.16 47.07
N ALA A 269 15.98 23.00 47.76
CA ALA A 269 16.16 23.51 49.12
C ALA A 269 16.15 25.06 49.22
N HIS A 270 16.31 25.77 48.10
CA HIS A 270 16.06 27.20 47.98
C HIS A 270 14.68 27.44 47.36
N GLY A 271 13.88 28.30 48.01
CA GLY A 271 12.46 28.49 47.70
C GLY A 271 12.15 28.92 46.26
N ARG A 272 11.05 28.35 45.74
CA ARG A 272 10.29 28.67 44.52
C ARG A 272 10.79 29.85 43.67
N VAL A 273 11.56 29.56 42.61
CA VAL A 273 11.71 30.45 41.46
C VAL A 273 10.69 30.05 40.40
N VAL A 274 9.66 30.88 40.21
CA VAL A 274 8.68 30.73 39.13
C VAL A 274 9.11 31.63 37.98
N GLN A 275 9.29 31.05 36.79
CA GLN A 275 9.28 31.79 35.53
C GLN A 275 8.28 31.14 34.55
N GLY A 276 7.01 31.08 34.99
CA GLY A 276 5.88 31.10 34.07
C GLY A 276 5.58 32.56 33.73
N ASN A 277 5.38 32.87 32.45
CA ASN A 277 5.15 34.25 31.99
C ASN A 277 3.65 34.64 32.01
N THR A 278 2.90 34.15 33.00
CA THR A 278 1.49 34.49 33.20
C THR A 278 1.36 35.33 34.47
N ASP A 279 1.05 36.62 34.34
CA ASP A 279 0.70 37.47 35.49
C ASP A 279 -0.80 37.45 35.71
N HIS A 280 -1.26 36.53 36.55
CA HIS A 280 -2.69 36.37 36.86
C HIS A 280 -3.31 37.62 37.52
N SER A 281 -2.52 38.57 38.03
CA SER A 281 -3.03 39.82 38.62
C SER A 281 -3.59 40.81 37.59
N GLN A 282 -3.28 40.62 36.29
CA GLN A 282 -3.69 41.48 35.18
C GLN A 282 -4.83 40.88 34.32
N SER A 283 -5.36 39.72 34.70
CA SER A 283 -6.46 39.06 33.97
C SER A 283 -7.81 39.69 34.34
N THR A 284 -8.66 39.93 33.35
CA THR A 284 -9.93 40.66 33.54
C THR A 284 -11.14 39.88 33.01
N THR A 285 -12.27 40.02 33.69
CA THR A 285 -13.56 39.41 33.35
C THR A 285 -14.56 40.47 32.90
N ARG A 286 -15.30 40.24 31.81
CA ARG A 286 -16.33 41.18 31.34
C ARG A 286 -17.49 40.45 30.67
N GLY A 287 -18.71 40.82 31.06
CA GLY A 287 -19.96 40.27 30.51
C GLY A 287 -21.14 40.65 31.40
N LYS A 288 -22.36 40.71 30.84
CA LYS A 288 -23.56 41.02 31.63
C LYS A 288 -23.90 39.89 32.62
N GLY A 289 -23.64 38.64 32.26
CA GLY A 289 -23.88 37.46 33.10
C GLY A 289 -23.05 37.38 34.39
N LEU A 290 -22.14 38.33 34.64
CA LEU A 290 -21.43 38.49 35.92
C LEU A 290 -22.17 39.40 36.91
N VAL A 291 -23.22 40.10 36.47
CA VAL A 291 -23.92 41.14 37.25
C VAL A 291 -25.42 40.84 37.35
N GLU A 292 -26.03 40.40 36.24
CA GLU A 292 -27.45 40.11 36.15
C GLU A 292 -27.70 38.92 35.18
N ALA A 293 -28.62 38.03 35.55
CA ALA A 293 -29.04 36.90 34.72
C ALA A 293 -30.51 36.56 35.01
N GLU A 294 -31.29 36.30 33.97
CA GLU A 294 -32.70 35.90 34.09
C GLU A 294 -32.82 34.38 34.27
N GLN A 295 -33.81 33.94 35.05
CA GLN A 295 -34.01 32.53 35.37
C GLN A 295 -34.34 31.71 34.11
N GLY A 296 -33.43 30.82 33.71
CA GLY A 296 -33.56 29.97 32.52
C GLY A 296 -32.85 30.46 31.26
N ALA A 297 -32.09 31.57 31.33
CA ALA A 297 -31.26 32.07 30.22
C ALA A 297 -29.75 31.80 30.45
N GLU A 298 -28.96 31.67 29.38
CA GLU A 298 -27.51 31.49 29.46
C GLU A 298 -26.78 32.79 29.87
N ALA A 299 -26.12 32.76 31.03
CA ALA A 299 -25.34 33.86 31.57
C ALA A 299 -23.92 33.91 30.96
N ASN A 300 -23.76 34.69 29.90
CA ASN A 300 -22.50 34.77 29.14
C ASN A 300 -21.51 35.83 29.68
N PHE A 301 -20.24 35.46 29.80
CA PHE A 301 -19.11 36.35 30.11
C PHE A 301 -17.79 35.87 29.51
N THR A 302 -16.84 36.79 29.35
CA THR A 302 -15.52 36.55 28.75
C THR A 302 -14.41 36.76 29.78
N ILE A 303 -13.42 35.86 29.79
CA ILE A 303 -12.18 35.98 30.56
C ILE A 303 -11.06 36.37 29.59
N ILE A 304 -10.24 37.37 29.93
CA ILE A 304 -9.13 37.86 29.11
C ILE A 304 -7.83 37.73 29.91
N THR A 305 -6.95 36.85 29.44
CA THR A 305 -5.59 36.62 29.98
C THR A 305 -4.56 37.50 29.28
N ARG A 306 -3.58 37.99 30.05
CA ARG A 306 -2.47 38.82 29.54
C ARG A 306 -1.13 38.39 30.13
N ASP A 307 -0.05 38.59 29.37
CA ASP A 307 1.31 38.44 29.87
C ASP A 307 1.75 39.65 30.72
N SER A 308 2.93 39.56 31.35
CA SER A 308 3.55 40.63 32.13
C SER A 308 3.99 41.87 31.31
N ARG A 309 3.57 41.96 30.05
CA ARG A 309 3.75 43.09 29.12
C ARG A 309 2.41 43.54 28.49
N GLU A 310 1.30 43.19 29.15
CA GLU A 310 -0.10 43.46 28.77
C GLU A 310 -0.59 42.87 27.44
N ARG A 311 0.14 41.91 26.85
CA ARG A 311 -0.23 41.30 25.56
C ARG A 311 -1.18 40.14 25.77
N LEU A 312 -2.13 39.96 24.84
CA LEU A 312 -2.98 38.77 24.82
C LEU A 312 -2.11 37.51 24.71
N PHE A 313 -2.27 36.60 25.67
CA PHE A 313 -1.45 35.40 25.81
C PHE A 313 -2.34 34.18 26.11
N TYR A 314 -1.99 33.05 25.51
CA TYR A 314 -2.74 31.80 25.57
C TYR A 314 -1.77 30.60 25.61
N ASP A 315 -1.87 29.77 26.65
CA ASP A 315 -1.18 28.48 26.75
C ASP A 315 -2.24 27.36 26.77
N GLU A 316 -2.09 26.37 25.89
CA GLU A 316 -3.03 25.25 25.77
C GLU A 316 -3.00 24.29 26.96
N ARG A 317 -2.07 24.48 27.91
CA ARG A 317 -1.94 23.69 29.15
C ARG A 317 -2.60 24.32 30.36
N GLU A 318 -2.99 25.60 30.30
CA GLU A 318 -3.71 26.27 31.39
C GLU A 318 -5.20 25.88 31.36
N GLN A 319 -5.73 25.41 32.49
CA GLN A 319 -7.14 25.07 32.65
C GLN A 319 -7.85 26.16 33.47
N VAL A 320 -8.88 26.77 32.89
CA VAL A 320 -9.73 27.74 33.57
C VAL A 320 -10.95 27.02 34.14
N THR A 321 -11.13 27.08 35.46
CA THR A 321 -12.30 26.51 36.15
C THR A 321 -13.19 27.65 36.64
N VAL A 322 -14.49 27.56 36.37
CA VAL A 322 -15.51 28.50 36.87
C VAL A 322 -16.38 27.76 37.87
N THR A 323 -16.52 28.33 39.08
CA THR A 323 -17.40 27.80 40.12
C THR A 323 -18.52 28.79 40.38
N VAL A 324 -19.77 28.34 40.35
CA VAL A 324 -20.96 29.14 40.66
C VAL A 324 -21.57 28.59 41.95
N SER A 325 -21.71 29.45 42.97
CA SER A 325 -22.28 29.07 44.27
C SER A 325 -23.55 29.87 44.56
N SER A 326 -24.64 29.19 44.88
CA SER A 326 -25.88 29.82 45.35
C SER A 326 -25.88 29.97 46.88
N GLN A 327 -26.60 30.96 47.42
CA GLN A 327 -26.78 31.09 48.88
C GLN A 327 -27.75 30.05 49.47
N THR A 328 -28.30 29.14 48.65
CA THR A 328 -29.25 28.09 49.06
C THR A 328 -28.63 26.70 48.99
N GLY A 329 -27.47 26.53 49.63
CA GLY A 329 -27.04 25.28 50.29
C GLY A 329 -26.70 24.04 49.45
N ASN A 330 -26.94 24.02 48.13
CA ASN A 330 -26.64 22.89 47.26
C ASN A 330 -25.57 23.27 46.21
N GLU A 331 -24.53 22.45 46.11
CA GLU A 331 -23.47 22.53 45.09
C GLU A 331 -23.89 21.72 43.84
N GLU A 332 -23.67 22.26 42.64
CA GLU A 332 -23.77 21.51 41.37
C GLU A 332 -22.39 21.39 40.69
N GLU A 333 -22.14 20.26 40.02
CA GLU A 333 -20.86 19.98 39.35
C GLU A 333 -20.65 20.75 38.02
N PRO A 334 -19.40 21.11 37.67
CA PRO A 334 -19.10 21.95 36.51
C PRO A 334 -19.16 21.20 35.16
N ARG A 335 -19.61 21.88 34.09
CA ARG A 335 -19.66 21.32 32.72
C ARG A 335 -19.01 22.20 31.64
N SER A 336 -17.95 21.66 31.05
CA SER A 336 -17.47 21.84 29.65
C SER A 336 -16.88 23.18 29.16
N VAL A 337 -16.06 23.08 28.10
CA VAL A 337 -15.14 24.09 27.53
C VAL A 337 -15.30 24.18 26.01
N VAL A 338 -15.48 25.37 25.40
CA VAL A 338 -15.41 25.58 23.93
C VAL A 338 -14.85 26.98 23.56
N ARG A 339 -14.19 27.10 22.38
CA ARG A 339 -13.51 28.30 21.82
C ARG A 339 -14.43 29.19 20.92
N PRO A 340 -14.10 30.48 20.63
CA PRO A 340 -15.03 31.47 20.01
C PRO A 340 -14.68 31.98 18.58
N SER A 341 -15.64 32.65 17.89
CA SER A 341 -15.42 33.69 16.83
C SER A 341 -16.73 34.39 16.34
N PRO A 342 -16.70 35.55 15.63
CA PRO A 342 -17.47 36.73 16.10
C PRO A 342 -18.55 37.38 15.19
N HIS A 343 -19.35 38.24 15.84
CA HIS A 343 -20.16 39.40 15.37
C HIS A 343 -19.33 40.52 14.68
N SER A 344 -19.85 41.64 14.15
CA SER A 344 -21.13 42.09 13.52
C SER A 344 -20.93 43.55 13.01
N GLY A 345 -21.87 44.15 12.28
CA GLY A 345 -21.84 45.60 11.98
C GLY A 345 -23.03 46.11 11.15
N GLU A 346 -23.73 47.13 11.66
CA GLU A 346 -24.96 47.71 11.06
C GLU A 346 -24.78 49.15 10.56
N SER A 347 -25.69 49.60 9.68
CA SER A 347 -26.25 50.98 9.71
C SER A 347 -27.57 51.07 8.93
N GLN A 348 -28.45 51.98 9.38
CA GLN A 348 -29.82 52.27 8.89
C GLN A 348 -29.86 53.65 8.16
N PRO A 349 -31.02 54.22 7.74
CA PRO A 349 -32.28 53.67 7.17
C PRO A 349 -32.74 54.40 5.88
N HIS A 350 -33.88 54.02 5.28
CA HIS A 350 -34.98 54.91 4.86
C HIS A 350 -36.20 54.09 4.33
N GLN A 351 -37.42 54.63 4.47
CA GLN A 351 -38.73 54.07 4.05
C GLN A 351 -39.35 54.93 2.92
N PRO A 352 -40.48 54.56 2.25
CA PRO A 352 -41.42 53.43 2.44
C PRO A 352 -41.56 52.57 1.13
N ARG A 353 -42.63 51.84 0.71
CA ARG A 353 -44.04 51.62 1.16
C ARG A 353 -44.62 50.31 0.52
N ASN A 354 -45.81 49.88 0.98
CA ASN A 354 -46.76 48.92 0.35
C ASN A 354 -46.23 47.54 -0.11
N GLN A 355 -46.20 46.57 0.81
CA GLN A 355 -46.27 45.12 0.49
C GLN A 355 -47.14 44.40 1.54
N ILE A 356 -47.81 43.31 1.13
CA ILE A 356 -48.61 42.46 2.02
C ILE A 356 -47.64 41.74 2.95
N SER A 357 -47.71 42.02 4.25
CA SER A 357 -46.72 41.57 5.22
C SER A 357 -46.88 40.09 5.58
N CYS A 358 -45.84 39.29 5.33
CA CYS A 358 -45.66 38.00 6.00
C CYS A 358 -45.63 38.23 7.52
N GLY A 359 -46.55 37.59 8.25
CA GLY A 359 -46.62 37.70 9.71
C GLY A 359 -45.35 37.16 10.36
N VAL A 360 -44.66 38.03 11.11
CA VAL A 360 -43.43 37.85 11.93
C VAL A 360 -42.75 36.47 11.81
N THR A 361 -42.28 36.15 10.60
CA THR A 361 -41.49 34.96 10.32
C THR A 361 -40.16 35.44 9.78
N THR A 362 -39.09 34.98 10.42
CA THR A 362 -37.74 35.45 10.18
C THR A 362 -36.82 34.30 9.78
N CYS A 363 -35.79 34.62 9.01
CA CYS A 363 -34.75 33.67 8.65
C CYS A 363 -33.91 33.31 9.88
N LYS A 364 -33.48 32.04 9.96
CA LYS A 364 -32.67 31.48 11.06
C LYS A 364 -31.19 31.24 10.72
N GLU A 365 -30.78 31.43 9.46
CA GLU A 365 -29.38 31.28 9.04
C GLU A 365 -28.48 32.38 9.59
N SER A 366 -27.26 32.05 10.03
CA SER A 366 -26.31 32.90 10.77
C SER A 366 -26.11 34.31 10.17
N PHE A 367 -26.13 34.45 8.86
CA PHE A 367 -25.91 35.71 8.13
C PHE A 367 -27.18 36.57 7.95
N HIS A 368 -28.35 35.98 8.19
CA HIS A 368 -29.67 36.57 7.96
C HIS A 368 -30.61 36.39 9.16
N VAL A 369 -30.09 36.01 10.34
CA VAL A 369 -30.87 35.79 11.57
C VAL A 369 -31.78 36.99 11.83
N ASN A 370 -33.05 36.73 12.14
CA ASN A 370 -34.06 37.74 12.44
C ASN A 370 -34.42 38.69 11.28
N LYS A 371 -33.91 38.49 10.06
CA LYS A 371 -34.41 39.22 8.87
C LYS A 371 -35.75 38.64 8.41
N PRO A 372 -36.72 39.48 8.03
CA PRO A 372 -38.03 39.03 7.56
C PRO A 372 -37.95 38.17 6.28
N LEU A 373 -38.95 37.31 6.09
CA LEU A 373 -39.13 36.52 4.88
C LEU A 373 -39.99 37.33 3.88
N ASP A 374 -39.32 38.12 3.03
CA ASP A 374 -39.96 39.17 2.20
C ASP A 374 -40.70 38.66 0.95
N LEU A 375 -40.68 37.36 0.65
CA LEU A 375 -41.36 36.78 -0.52
C LEU A 375 -42.32 35.66 -0.13
N TYR A 376 -43.53 35.69 -0.67
CA TYR A 376 -44.58 34.70 -0.45
C TYR A 376 -44.78 33.82 -1.69
N CYS A 377 -44.67 32.50 -1.53
CA CYS A 377 -44.99 31.54 -2.58
C CYS A 377 -46.47 31.16 -2.54
N HIS A 378 -47.27 31.67 -3.49
CA HIS A 378 -48.70 31.32 -3.60
C HIS A 378 -48.97 29.82 -3.81
N LYS A 379 -48.01 29.06 -4.39
CA LYS A 379 -48.14 27.62 -4.64
C LYS A 379 -47.92 26.76 -3.38
N CYS A 380 -47.06 27.22 -2.47
CA CYS A 380 -46.72 26.52 -1.22
C CYS A 380 -47.34 27.18 0.03
N GLN A 381 -48.08 28.28 -0.15
CA GLN A 381 -48.65 29.13 0.91
C GLN A 381 -47.66 29.54 2.01
N ALA A 382 -46.38 29.70 1.67
CA ALA A 382 -45.30 29.92 2.63
C ALA A 382 -44.40 31.10 2.23
N CYS A 383 -43.92 31.83 3.24
CA CYS A 383 -42.92 32.88 3.08
C CYS A 383 -41.50 32.28 3.05
N PHE A 384 -40.59 32.86 2.26
CA PHE A 384 -39.21 32.40 2.14
C PHE A 384 -38.20 33.56 2.02
N CYS A 385 -36.94 33.28 2.36
CA CYS A 385 -35.86 34.26 2.36
C CYS A 385 -35.24 34.40 0.96
N PRO A 386 -35.30 35.59 0.31
CA PRO A 386 -34.76 35.79 -1.03
C PRO A 386 -33.24 35.59 -1.14
N ARG A 387 -32.49 35.59 -0.01
CA ARG A 387 -31.03 35.46 0.00
C ARG A 387 -30.49 34.06 0.31
N CYS A 388 -31.29 33.17 0.89
CA CYS A 388 -30.83 31.81 1.26
C CYS A 388 -31.84 30.67 1.04
N GLY A 389 -33.08 30.99 0.62
CA GLY A 389 -34.12 30.01 0.33
C GLY A 389 -34.86 29.43 1.55
N GLN A 390 -34.47 29.76 2.78
CA GLN A 390 -35.18 29.29 3.98
C GLN A 390 -36.65 29.71 3.98
N SER A 391 -37.55 28.76 4.25
CA SER A 391 -38.98 28.95 4.47
C SER A 391 -39.42 28.35 5.80
N ALA A 392 -40.67 28.56 6.20
CA ALA A 392 -41.25 27.89 7.39
C ALA A 392 -41.22 26.35 7.32
N HIS A 393 -41.02 25.76 6.12
CA HIS A 393 -40.90 24.32 5.89
C HIS A 393 -39.48 23.89 5.47
N GLY A 394 -38.45 24.71 5.74
CA GLY A 394 -37.06 24.44 5.42
C GLY A 394 -36.56 25.11 4.13
N ARG A 395 -35.36 24.71 3.68
CA ARG A 395 -34.64 25.36 2.58
C ARG A 395 -35.26 25.04 1.22
N VAL A 396 -36.00 26.00 0.67
CA VAL A 396 -36.41 26.01 -0.74
C VAL A 396 -35.17 26.30 -1.58
N VAL A 397 -34.52 25.25 -2.07
CA VAL A 397 -33.55 25.39 -3.16
C VAL A 397 -34.36 25.73 -4.41
N GLN A 398 -34.15 26.92 -4.97
CA GLN A 398 -34.75 27.33 -6.25
C GLN A 398 -34.00 26.65 -7.42
N GLY A 399 -33.96 25.33 -7.42
CA GLY A 399 -33.66 24.53 -8.61
C GLY A 399 -34.97 24.28 -9.34
N ASN A 400 -34.98 24.43 -10.67
CA ASN A 400 -36.14 23.97 -11.45
C ASN A 400 -36.20 22.44 -11.54
N THR A 401 -35.13 21.75 -11.14
CA THR A 401 -35.02 20.30 -11.08
C THR A 401 -36.04 19.69 -10.14
N ASP A 402 -36.88 18.85 -10.71
CA ASP A 402 -37.77 17.95 -9.99
C ASP A 402 -37.09 16.59 -9.85
N HIS A 403 -36.63 16.30 -8.63
CA HIS A 403 -36.00 15.02 -8.28
C HIS A 403 -36.97 13.84 -8.40
N SER A 404 -38.29 14.07 -8.41
CA SER A 404 -39.30 13.03 -8.65
C SER A 404 -39.42 12.63 -10.12
N GLN A 405 -39.16 13.57 -11.04
CA GLN A 405 -39.18 13.38 -12.51
C GLN A 405 -37.80 13.06 -13.11
N SER A 406 -36.74 13.22 -12.33
CA SER A 406 -35.39 12.80 -12.69
C SER A 406 -35.32 11.26 -12.75
N THR A 407 -34.61 10.69 -13.72
CA THR A 407 -34.57 9.23 -13.94
C THR A 407 -33.15 8.71 -14.06
N THR A 408 -32.98 7.39 -13.96
CA THR A 408 -31.72 6.72 -14.25
C THR A 408 -31.85 5.74 -15.41
N ARG A 409 -30.73 5.42 -16.07
CA ARG A 409 -30.62 4.36 -17.08
C ARG A 409 -29.21 3.77 -17.10
N GLY A 410 -29.07 2.47 -17.32
CA GLY A 410 -27.78 1.81 -17.49
C GLY A 410 -27.72 0.45 -16.80
N LYS A 411 -26.83 -0.43 -17.27
CA LYS A 411 -26.72 -1.81 -16.76
C LYS A 411 -26.23 -1.86 -15.31
N GLY A 412 -25.37 -0.93 -14.89
CA GLY A 412 -24.82 -0.87 -13.54
C GLY A 412 -25.84 -0.57 -12.42
N LEU A 413 -27.14 -0.48 -12.73
CA LEU A 413 -28.26 -0.43 -11.77
C LEU A 413 -29.05 -1.75 -11.70
N VAL A 414 -28.63 -2.77 -12.45
CA VAL A 414 -29.33 -4.06 -12.58
C VAL A 414 -28.36 -5.23 -12.37
N GLU A 415 -27.20 -5.19 -13.04
CA GLU A 415 -26.15 -6.20 -12.94
C GLU A 415 -24.77 -5.54 -12.93
N ALA A 416 -23.86 -6.13 -12.16
CA ALA A 416 -22.44 -5.77 -12.16
C ALA A 416 -21.59 -7.03 -11.90
N GLU A 417 -20.30 -6.92 -12.16
CA GLU A 417 -19.33 -8.00 -12.01
C GLU A 417 -18.16 -7.51 -11.15
N GLN A 418 -17.74 -8.34 -10.20
CA GLN A 418 -16.66 -8.01 -9.28
C GLN A 418 -15.39 -7.63 -10.05
N GLY A 419 -14.79 -6.49 -9.71
CA GLY A 419 -13.58 -6.00 -10.37
C GLY A 419 -13.77 -5.44 -11.80
N ALA A 420 -14.96 -5.54 -12.41
CA ALA A 420 -15.28 -4.89 -13.67
C ALA A 420 -15.80 -3.46 -13.44
N GLU A 421 -15.72 -2.59 -14.45
CA GLU A 421 -16.39 -1.28 -14.39
C GLU A 421 -17.89 -1.45 -14.66
N ALA A 422 -18.71 -1.01 -13.72
CA ALA A 422 -20.15 -0.88 -13.87
C ALA A 422 -20.52 0.60 -14.03
N ASN A 423 -21.39 0.92 -14.98
CA ASN A 423 -21.80 2.30 -15.23
C ASN A 423 -23.30 2.48 -15.51
N PHE A 424 -23.77 3.69 -15.24
CA PHE A 424 -25.11 4.17 -15.52
C PHE A 424 -25.13 5.69 -15.73
N THR A 425 -26.29 6.24 -16.04
CA THR A 425 -26.50 7.67 -16.27
C THR A 425 -27.72 8.13 -15.48
N ILE A 426 -27.56 9.22 -14.72
CA ILE A 426 -28.66 9.98 -14.10
C ILE A 426 -29.05 11.08 -15.07
N ILE A 427 -30.36 11.35 -15.19
CA ILE A 427 -30.93 12.37 -16.06
C ILE A 427 -31.80 13.28 -15.21
N THR A 428 -31.37 14.53 -15.01
CA THR A 428 -32.11 15.55 -14.28
C THR A 428 -33.20 16.16 -15.16
N ARG A 429 -34.39 16.39 -14.57
CA ARG A 429 -35.54 16.99 -15.27
C ARG A 429 -36.22 18.05 -14.43
N ASP A 430 -36.93 18.96 -15.10
CA ASP A 430 -37.85 19.89 -14.45
C ASP A 430 -39.22 19.24 -14.13
N SER A 431 -40.05 19.99 -13.40
CA SER A 431 -41.45 19.62 -13.08
C SER A 431 -42.40 19.53 -14.30
N ARG A 432 -41.88 19.64 -15.52
CA ARG A 432 -42.59 19.44 -16.80
C ARG A 432 -41.97 18.31 -17.62
N GLU A 433 -41.18 17.44 -16.97
CA GLU A 433 -40.46 16.31 -17.58
C GLU A 433 -39.46 16.71 -18.68
N ARG A 434 -38.98 17.97 -18.68
CA ARG A 434 -37.97 18.43 -19.64
C ARG A 434 -36.58 18.24 -19.05
N LEU A 435 -35.63 17.83 -19.89
CA LEU A 435 -34.21 17.80 -19.54
C LEU A 435 -33.80 19.17 -18.99
N PHE A 436 -33.18 19.17 -17.81
CA PHE A 436 -32.79 20.39 -17.10
C PHE A 436 -31.39 20.23 -16.48
N TYR A 437 -30.66 21.33 -16.44
CA TYR A 437 -29.29 21.41 -15.92
C TYR A 437 -29.08 22.76 -15.22
N ASP A 438 -28.52 22.73 -14.02
CA ASP A 438 -27.97 23.88 -13.32
C ASP A 438 -26.56 23.53 -12.77
N GLU A 439 -25.58 24.40 -13.01
CA GLU A 439 -24.19 24.27 -12.58
C GLU A 439 -24.01 24.16 -11.04
N ARG A 440 -25.07 24.46 -10.29
CA ARG A 440 -25.12 24.39 -8.82
C ARG A 440 -25.68 23.07 -8.30
N GLU A 441 -26.13 22.17 -9.18
CA GLU A 441 -26.71 20.89 -8.78
C GLU A 441 -25.68 19.97 -8.14
N GLN A 442 -25.99 19.47 -6.96
CA GLN A 442 -25.17 18.50 -6.26
C GLN A 442 -25.77 17.11 -6.44
N VAL A 443 -25.24 16.37 -7.42
CA VAL A 443 -25.53 14.96 -7.62
C VAL A 443 -24.53 14.12 -6.85
N THR A 444 -24.99 13.40 -5.83
CA THR A 444 -24.15 12.47 -5.06
C THR A 444 -24.66 11.04 -5.24
N VAL A 445 -23.72 10.10 -5.33
CA VAL A 445 -24.00 8.67 -5.43
C VAL A 445 -23.16 7.93 -4.41
N THR A 446 -23.78 7.04 -3.67
CA THR A 446 -23.11 6.12 -2.75
C THR A 446 -23.44 4.70 -3.19
N VAL A 447 -22.42 3.87 -3.42
CA VAL A 447 -22.56 2.43 -3.63
C VAL A 447 -22.02 1.75 -2.38
N SER A 448 -22.81 0.87 -1.77
CA SER A 448 -22.44 0.20 -0.51
C SER A 448 -22.72 -1.30 -0.54
N SER A 449 -21.89 -2.06 0.15
CA SER A 449 -22.00 -3.52 0.30
C SER A 449 -21.76 -3.93 1.75
N GLN A 450 -21.84 -5.23 2.03
CA GLN A 450 -21.52 -5.78 3.36
C GLN A 450 -20.06 -5.52 3.77
N THR A 451 -19.16 -5.27 2.81
CA THR A 451 -17.72 -5.00 3.05
C THR A 451 -17.39 -3.52 3.18
N GLY A 452 -18.35 -2.62 2.94
CA GLY A 452 -18.18 -1.16 3.04
C GLY A 452 -18.67 -0.40 1.81
N ASN A 453 -18.25 0.87 1.69
CA ASN A 453 -18.59 1.71 0.55
C ASN A 453 -17.60 1.51 -0.61
N GLU A 454 -18.12 1.53 -1.83
CA GLU A 454 -17.33 1.49 -3.05
C GLU A 454 -16.92 2.90 -3.50
N GLU A 455 -15.87 2.95 -4.32
CA GLU A 455 -15.44 4.18 -4.95
C GLU A 455 -16.30 4.46 -6.18
N VAL A 456 -16.83 5.68 -6.28
CA VAL A 456 -17.79 6.09 -7.31
C VAL A 456 -17.33 7.39 -7.95
N GLN A 457 -17.18 7.36 -9.27
CA GLN A 457 -16.93 8.55 -10.07
C GLN A 457 -18.25 9.06 -10.65
N VAL A 458 -18.59 10.33 -10.37
CA VAL A 458 -19.71 11.04 -11.01
C VAL A 458 -19.14 12.10 -11.94
N VAL A 459 -19.51 12.04 -13.21
CA VAL A 459 -19.08 12.96 -14.27
C VAL A 459 -20.30 13.72 -14.77
N ASP A 460 -20.37 15.00 -14.42
CA ASP A 460 -21.32 15.96 -14.96
C ASP A 460 -21.00 16.25 -16.44
N CYS A 461 -21.97 15.98 -17.33
CA CYS A 461 -21.85 16.20 -18.77
C CYS A 461 -22.25 17.63 -19.20
N LYS A 462 -22.71 18.47 -18.26
CA LYS A 462 -23.16 19.87 -18.45
C LYS A 462 -24.37 20.05 -19.36
N ASP A 463 -25.17 19.02 -19.48
CA ASP A 463 -26.38 18.95 -20.32
C ASP A 463 -27.59 18.32 -19.59
N GLY A 464 -27.45 18.06 -18.28
CA GLY A 464 -28.46 17.36 -17.46
C GLY A 464 -28.26 15.84 -17.40
N HIS A 465 -27.20 15.31 -18.02
CA HIS A 465 -26.75 13.94 -17.80
C HIS A 465 -25.55 13.90 -16.85
N TYR A 466 -25.62 12.99 -15.88
CA TYR A 466 -24.49 12.67 -15.00
C TYR A 466 -24.13 11.21 -15.23
N ARG A 467 -22.94 10.96 -15.77
CA ARG A 467 -22.40 9.61 -15.96
C ARG A 467 -21.80 9.13 -14.65
N VAL A 468 -22.16 7.92 -14.23
CA VAL A 468 -21.69 7.32 -13.00
C VAL A 468 -20.94 6.04 -13.34
N CYS A 469 -19.71 5.92 -12.88
CA CYS A 469 -18.88 4.72 -12.98
C CYS A 469 -18.47 4.27 -11.57
N TYR A 470 -18.54 2.96 -11.30
CA TYR A 470 -18.03 2.34 -10.07
C TYR A 470 -17.47 0.95 -10.38
N LYS A 471 -16.64 0.42 -9.48
CA LYS A 471 -16.02 -0.90 -9.63
C LYS A 471 -16.18 -1.69 -8.32
N PRO A 472 -17.15 -2.61 -8.21
CA PRO A 472 -17.43 -3.31 -6.97
C PRO A 472 -16.30 -4.28 -6.61
N LYS A 473 -15.93 -4.32 -5.32
CA LYS A 473 -14.80 -5.11 -4.80
C LYS A 473 -15.24 -6.46 -4.25
N SER A 474 -16.50 -6.58 -3.81
CA SER A 474 -17.08 -7.81 -3.28
C SER A 474 -18.17 -8.39 -4.18
N VAL A 475 -18.46 -9.68 -4.00
CA VAL A 475 -19.60 -10.37 -4.62
C VAL A 475 -20.83 -10.18 -3.74
N GLY A 476 -22.01 -10.20 -4.37
CA GLY A 476 -23.30 -10.19 -3.69
C GLY A 476 -24.03 -8.86 -3.82
N ARG A 477 -25.13 -8.72 -3.07
CA ARG A 477 -25.97 -7.52 -3.10
C ARG A 477 -25.24 -6.26 -2.65
N HIS A 478 -25.31 -5.25 -3.52
CA HIS A 478 -24.92 -3.86 -3.27
C HIS A 478 -26.16 -2.96 -3.32
N ASP A 479 -26.21 -1.95 -2.45
CA ASP A 479 -27.26 -0.92 -2.44
C ASP A 479 -26.67 0.41 -2.97
N ILE A 480 -27.34 0.99 -3.96
CA ILE A 480 -26.93 2.23 -4.65
C ILE A 480 -27.90 3.36 -4.28
N GLU A 481 -27.42 4.30 -3.48
CA GLU A 481 -28.14 5.51 -3.12
C GLU A 481 -27.78 6.67 -4.07
N ILE A 482 -28.78 7.38 -4.58
CA ILE A 482 -28.59 8.53 -5.48
C ILE A 482 -29.38 9.71 -4.92
N ARG A 483 -28.70 10.85 -4.74
CA ARG A 483 -29.30 12.10 -4.28
C ARG A 483 -29.02 13.24 -5.24
N VAL A 484 -30.02 14.08 -5.48
CA VAL A 484 -29.91 15.32 -6.24
C VAL A 484 -30.29 16.47 -5.31
N ASN A 485 -29.37 17.41 -5.10
CA ASN A 485 -29.51 18.51 -4.16
C ASN A 485 -29.87 18.05 -2.72
N GLY A 486 -29.35 16.88 -2.33
CA GLY A 486 -29.59 16.24 -1.03
C GLY A 486 -30.85 15.36 -0.96
N TRP A 487 -31.75 15.42 -1.94
CA TRP A 487 -32.99 14.63 -2.00
C TRP A 487 -32.77 13.30 -2.72
N SER A 488 -33.21 12.19 -2.12
CA SER A 488 -33.14 10.87 -2.75
C SER A 488 -34.01 10.80 -4.01
N LEU A 489 -33.47 10.25 -5.09
CA LEU A 489 -34.14 10.11 -6.38
C LEU A 489 -35.17 8.96 -6.35
N THR A 490 -36.27 9.08 -7.08
CA THR A 490 -37.34 8.05 -7.15
C THR A 490 -36.78 6.66 -7.52
N GLY A 491 -36.96 5.68 -6.64
CA GLY A 491 -36.43 4.32 -6.81
C GLY A 491 -35.14 4.03 -6.04
N SER A 492 -34.55 5.02 -5.37
CA SER A 492 -33.40 4.83 -4.50
C SER A 492 -33.80 4.20 -3.14
N PRO A 493 -32.99 3.28 -2.57
CA PRO A 493 -31.78 2.69 -3.13
C PRO A 493 -32.06 1.57 -4.15
N TRP A 494 -31.30 1.55 -5.25
CA TRP A 494 -31.30 0.41 -6.19
C TRP A 494 -30.51 -0.74 -5.61
N LYS A 495 -30.98 -1.96 -5.84
CA LYS A 495 -30.33 -3.20 -5.37
C LYS A 495 -29.69 -3.88 -6.57
N VAL A 496 -28.36 -3.99 -6.57
CA VAL A 496 -27.59 -4.61 -7.65
C VAL A 496 -26.94 -5.88 -7.13
N GLU A 497 -27.14 -6.99 -7.82
CA GLU A 497 -26.44 -8.24 -7.50
C GLU A 497 -25.12 -8.27 -8.27
N VAL A 498 -24.00 -8.17 -7.53
CA VAL A 498 -22.66 -8.26 -8.12
C VAL A 498 -22.27 -9.73 -8.24
N LYS A 499 -22.02 -10.19 -9.46
CA LYS A 499 -21.57 -11.57 -9.73
C LYS A 499 -20.05 -11.68 -9.54
N PRO A 500 -19.52 -12.89 -9.22
CA PRO A 500 -18.08 -13.15 -9.27
C PRO A 500 -17.52 -12.89 -10.68
N HIS A 501 -16.23 -12.54 -10.75
CA HIS A 501 -15.54 -12.32 -12.02
C HIS A 501 -15.56 -13.59 -12.91
N GLN A 502 -15.90 -13.43 -14.20
CA GLN A 502 -16.19 -14.53 -15.11
C GLN A 502 -15.03 -14.87 -16.06
N TYR A 503 -14.10 -15.68 -15.55
CA TYR A 503 -13.00 -16.23 -16.32
C TYR A 503 -13.44 -17.10 -17.52
N LYS A 504 -12.82 -16.85 -18.68
CA LYS A 504 -12.98 -17.62 -19.91
C LYS A 504 -11.62 -18.02 -20.47
N VAL A 505 -11.51 -19.21 -21.05
CA VAL A 505 -10.27 -19.61 -21.74
C VAL A 505 -10.07 -18.75 -22.98
N VAL A 506 -8.96 -18.01 -23.00
CA VAL A 506 -8.52 -17.20 -24.14
C VAL A 506 -7.43 -17.87 -24.96
N ARG A 507 -6.73 -18.87 -24.39
CA ARG A 507 -5.71 -19.66 -25.10
C ARG A 507 -5.56 -21.05 -24.48
N SER A 508 -5.27 -22.03 -25.31
CA SER A 508 -4.86 -23.38 -24.90
C SER A 508 -3.63 -23.78 -25.71
N SER A 509 -2.70 -24.54 -25.12
CA SER A 509 -1.49 -25.02 -25.79
C SER A 509 -1.04 -26.39 -25.25
N GLY A 510 -0.10 -27.02 -25.94
CA GLY A 510 0.56 -28.27 -25.53
C GLY A 510 -0.21 -29.56 -25.76
N SER A 511 -1.45 -29.53 -26.29
CA SER A 511 -2.21 -30.75 -26.58
C SER A 511 -1.47 -31.64 -27.59
N GLY A 512 -1.06 -32.83 -27.16
CA GLY A 512 -0.23 -33.75 -27.95
C GLY A 512 1.28 -33.52 -27.88
N GLU A 513 1.73 -32.45 -27.19
CA GLU A 513 3.16 -32.13 -26.97
C GLU A 513 3.57 -32.25 -25.49
N LEU A 514 2.67 -31.94 -24.56
CA LEU A 514 2.79 -32.20 -23.12
C LEU A 514 2.27 -33.61 -22.80
N SER A 515 2.72 -34.19 -21.68
CA SER A 515 2.14 -35.40 -21.12
C SER A 515 2.20 -35.35 -19.60
N GLY A 516 1.04 -35.20 -18.97
CA GLY A 516 0.90 -34.86 -17.57
C GLY A 516 1.60 -33.54 -17.22
N PRO A 517 1.06 -32.36 -17.61
CA PRO A 517 1.50 -31.09 -17.06
C PRO A 517 1.10 -31.00 -15.57
N TYR A 518 2.05 -31.23 -14.66
CA TYR A 518 1.82 -31.26 -13.20
C TYR A 518 1.92 -29.89 -12.53
N CYS A 519 2.52 -28.89 -13.18
CA CYS A 519 2.64 -27.55 -12.61
C CYS A 519 2.90 -26.54 -13.71
N ILE A 520 2.43 -25.31 -13.51
CA ILE A 520 2.63 -24.17 -14.39
C ILE A 520 2.96 -22.94 -13.53
N ALA A 521 3.95 -22.16 -13.94
CA ALA A 521 4.35 -20.92 -13.29
C ALA A 521 4.76 -19.88 -14.33
N LYS A 522 4.45 -18.61 -14.09
CA LYS A 522 4.88 -17.47 -14.90
C LYS A 522 6.04 -16.75 -14.24
N ASN A 523 7.01 -16.32 -15.04
CA ASN A 523 7.97 -15.32 -14.66
C ASN A 523 7.35 -13.95 -14.90
N GLU A 524 7.01 -13.22 -13.84
CA GLU A 524 6.37 -11.91 -13.95
C GLU A 524 7.30 -10.80 -14.50
N ILE A 525 8.62 -11.06 -14.58
CA ILE A 525 9.62 -10.11 -15.12
C ILE A 525 9.84 -10.33 -16.62
N THR A 526 9.98 -11.58 -17.08
CA THR A 526 10.23 -11.89 -18.51
C THR A 526 8.97 -12.22 -19.29
N GLY A 527 7.90 -12.64 -18.61
CA GLY A 527 6.69 -13.20 -19.21
C GLY A 527 6.82 -14.67 -19.64
N ASP A 528 7.96 -15.33 -19.39
CA ASP A 528 8.16 -16.75 -19.69
C ASP A 528 7.27 -17.62 -18.80
N ILE A 529 6.75 -18.72 -19.35
CA ILE A 529 5.86 -19.66 -18.65
C ILE A 529 6.54 -21.03 -18.59
N ALA A 530 6.92 -21.47 -17.39
CA ALA A 530 7.49 -22.78 -17.16
C ALA A 530 6.39 -23.81 -16.85
N VAL A 531 6.49 -25.00 -17.44
CA VAL A 531 5.56 -26.12 -17.27
C VAL A 531 6.33 -27.39 -16.89
N ALA A 532 5.94 -28.02 -15.78
CA ALA A 532 6.43 -29.31 -15.34
C ALA A 532 5.76 -30.43 -16.15
N ASP A 533 6.42 -30.90 -17.20
CA ASP A 533 5.94 -31.94 -18.12
C ASP A 533 6.38 -33.31 -17.58
N TYR A 534 5.59 -33.83 -16.62
CA TYR A 534 6.00 -34.87 -15.67
C TYR A 534 6.34 -36.19 -16.36
N ILE A 535 5.47 -36.67 -17.26
CA ILE A 535 5.64 -37.98 -17.92
C ILE A 535 6.81 -37.92 -18.92
N ASN A 536 6.96 -36.78 -19.61
CA ASN A 536 8.08 -36.51 -20.52
C ASN A 536 9.40 -36.15 -19.81
N LYS A 537 9.42 -36.05 -18.47
CA LYS A 537 10.63 -35.84 -17.64
C LYS A 537 11.42 -34.59 -18.03
N ARG A 538 10.71 -33.49 -18.25
CA ARG A 538 11.28 -32.23 -18.72
C ARG A 538 10.52 -31.03 -18.16
N VAL A 539 11.20 -29.89 -18.05
CA VAL A 539 10.51 -28.60 -17.89
C VAL A 539 10.46 -27.94 -19.26
N GLN A 540 9.26 -27.70 -19.78
CA GLN A 540 9.08 -26.89 -20.98
C GLN A 540 8.95 -25.41 -20.57
N VAL A 541 9.50 -24.51 -21.37
CA VAL A 541 9.32 -23.06 -21.19
C VAL A 541 8.74 -22.49 -22.47
N PHE A 542 7.64 -21.77 -22.30
CA PHE A 542 6.90 -21.06 -23.34
C PHE A 542 7.06 -19.55 -23.16
N ASP A 543 6.81 -18.76 -24.20
CA ASP A 543 6.65 -17.32 -24.06
C ASP A 543 5.27 -16.96 -23.50
N LYS A 544 5.05 -15.66 -23.24
CA LYS A 544 3.74 -15.09 -22.86
C LYS A 544 2.60 -15.43 -23.84
N ASP A 545 2.93 -15.86 -25.06
CA ASP A 545 2.01 -16.20 -26.13
C ASP A 545 1.79 -17.73 -26.25
N MET A 546 2.28 -18.52 -25.29
CA MET A 546 2.21 -19.99 -25.25
C MET A 546 2.92 -20.68 -26.43
N LYS A 547 3.88 -20.00 -27.07
CA LYS A 547 4.78 -20.60 -28.06
C LYS A 547 5.96 -21.21 -27.33
N HIS A 548 6.39 -22.39 -27.76
CA HIS A 548 7.57 -23.04 -27.21
C HIS A 548 8.83 -22.17 -27.40
N VAL A 549 9.58 -21.95 -26.32
CA VAL A 549 10.84 -21.20 -26.33
C VAL A 549 12.04 -22.12 -26.13
N LYS A 550 11.97 -23.03 -25.14
CA LYS A 550 13.06 -23.95 -24.81
C LYS A 550 12.56 -25.16 -24.02
N THR A 551 13.31 -26.25 -24.08
CA THR A 551 13.09 -27.46 -23.27
C THR A 551 14.29 -27.68 -22.38
N ILE A 552 14.05 -27.82 -21.07
CA ILE A 552 15.05 -28.20 -20.09
C ILE A 552 14.88 -29.69 -19.79
N ILE A 553 15.82 -30.51 -20.24
CA ILE A 553 15.80 -31.97 -20.16
C ILE A 553 16.86 -32.45 -19.17
N GLY A 554 16.56 -33.48 -18.39
CA GLY A 554 17.55 -34.27 -17.66
C GLY A 554 18.50 -34.99 -18.62
N GLY A 555 19.69 -34.43 -18.83
CA GLY A 555 20.72 -35.05 -19.67
C GLY A 555 21.30 -36.33 -19.06
N LYS A 556 21.71 -37.28 -19.92
CA LYS A 556 22.52 -38.43 -19.50
C LYS A 556 23.80 -37.95 -18.80
N ALA A 557 24.32 -38.77 -17.89
CA ALA A 557 25.27 -38.42 -16.83
C ALA A 557 26.66 -37.89 -17.25
N ASP A 558 26.93 -37.68 -18.55
CA ASP A 558 28.26 -37.41 -19.09
C ASP A 558 28.65 -35.92 -19.10
N SER A 559 27.85 -35.02 -18.50
CA SER A 559 28.31 -33.67 -18.18
C SER A 559 27.74 -33.15 -16.85
N GLN A 560 28.61 -32.79 -15.91
CA GLN A 560 28.27 -32.21 -14.59
C GLN A 560 27.62 -30.81 -14.65
N ARG A 561 27.29 -30.30 -15.85
CA ARG A 561 26.91 -28.90 -16.07
C ARG A 561 25.40 -28.70 -16.30
N TRP A 562 24.68 -29.73 -16.72
CA TRP A 562 23.23 -29.67 -16.96
C TRP A 562 22.45 -30.24 -15.77
N ALA A 563 21.26 -29.71 -15.52
CA ALA A 563 20.40 -30.23 -14.46
C ALA A 563 19.86 -31.62 -14.81
N ASN A 564 20.22 -32.64 -14.01
CA ASN A 564 19.62 -33.97 -14.09
C ASN A 564 18.26 -33.97 -13.40
N ILE A 565 17.26 -33.43 -14.10
CA ILE A 565 15.86 -33.40 -13.66
C ILE A 565 15.21 -34.74 -13.99
N GLY A 566 14.56 -35.35 -13.00
CA GLY A 566 13.75 -36.55 -13.19
C GLY A 566 12.36 -36.22 -13.76
N CYS A 567 11.31 -36.69 -13.09
CA CYS A 567 9.94 -36.28 -13.33
C CYS A 567 9.70 -35.00 -12.52
N PRO A 568 9.56 -33.81 -13.14
CA PRO A 568 9.30 -32.58 -12.40
C PRO A 568 7.85 -32.56 -11.91
N VAL A 569 7.66 -32.24 -10.63
CA VAL A 569 6.36 -32.18 -9.95
C VAL A 569 5.88 -30.74 -9.83
N SER A 570 6.78 -29.82 -9.44
CA SER A 570 6.45 -28.41 -9.23
C SER A 570 7.53 -27.52 -9.85
N VAL A 571 7.10 -26.40 -10.43
CA VAL A 571 7.99 -25.35 -10.94
C VAL A 571 7.60 -24.01 -10.32
N ALA A 572 8.59 -23.17 -10.01
CA ALA A 572 8.42 -21.79 -9.59
C ALA A 572 9.62 -20.95 -10.05
N PHE A 573 9.48 -19.63 -10.07
CA PHE A 573 10.61 -18.73 -10.34
C PHE A 573 11.10 -18.09 -9.05
N SER A 574 12.43 -18.04 -8.86
CA SER A 574 13.06 -17.26 -7.80
C SER A 574 13.01 -15.76 -8.13
N LYS A 575 13.31 -14.91 -7.14
CA LYS A 575 13.53 -13.48 -7.37
C LYS A 575 14.72 -13.15 -8.29
N SER A 576 15.68 -14.07 -8.44
CA SER A 576 16.80 -13.95 -9.40
C SER A 576 16.43 -14.40 -10.82
N ASN A 577 15.17 -14.82 -11.06
CA ASN A 577 14.68 -15.44 -12.30
C ASN A 577 15.26 -16.84 -12.59
N ASP A 578 15.85 -17.49 -11.60
CA ASP A 578 16.19 -18.91 -11.66
C ASP A 578 14.92 -19.74 -11.50
N ILE A 579 14.90 -20.93 -12.11
CA ILE A 579 13.78 -21.86 -12.01
C ILE A 579 14.04 -22.79 -10.81
N MET A 580 13.08 -22.84 -9.89
CA MET A 580 13.02 -23.81 -8.81
C MET A 580 12.15 -24.98 -9.25
N VAL A 581 12.71 -26.19 -9.22
CA VAL A 581 12.05 -27.42 -9.68
C VAL A 581 12.07 -28.46 -8.58
N THR A 582 10.91 -28.90 -8.10
CA THR A 582 10.84 -30.18 -7.37
C THR A 582 10.74 -31.32 -8.37
N HIS A 583 11.57 -32.35 -8.20
CA HIS A 583 11.58 -33.50 -9.10
C HIS A 583 11.96 -34.79 -8.39
N GLU A 584 11.55 -35.91 -8.97
CA GLU A 584 11.84 -37.25 -8.48
C GLU A 584 12.30 -38.16 -9.60
N GLN A 585 13.16 -39.14 -9.30
CA GLN A 585 13.36 -40.22 -10.27
C GLN A 585 12.08 -41.07 -10.33
N PHE A 586 11.66 -41.49 -11.53
CA PHE A 586 10.42 -42.22 -11.72
C PHE A 586 10.35 -43.48 -10.82
N ARG A 587 9.33 -43.56 -9.96
CA ARG A 587 9.14 -44.60 -8.91
C ARG A 587 10.18 -44.60 -7.77
N SER A 588 10.97 -43.54 -7.62
CA SER A 588 11.79 -43.29 -6.43
C SER A 588 10.96 -42.60 -5.34
N GLN A 589 11.30 -42.82 -4.06
CA GLN A 589 10.75 -42.03 -2.95
C GLN A 589 11.55 -40.74 -2.67
N ASN A 590 12.65 -40.51 -3.40
CA ASN A 590 13.58 -39.39 -3.20
C ASN A 590 13.19 -38.19 -4.09
N LYS A 591 12.27 -37.34 -3.57
CA LYS A 591 11.93 -36.04 -4.17
C LYS A 591 12.94 -34.98 -3.73
N LYS A 592 13.45 -34.17 -4.66
CA LYS A 592 14.44 -33.11 -4.41
C LYS A 592 13.97 -31.76 -4.96
N LEU A 593 14.26 -30.69 -4.23
CA LEU A 593 14.20 -29.33 -4.77
C LEU A 593 15.55 -28.95 -5.39
N SER A 594 15.54 -28.62 -6.68
CA SER A 594 16.68 -28.10 -7.44
C SER A 594 16.46 -26.64 -7.80
N VAL A 595 17.53 -25.85 -7.78
CA VAL A 595 17.58 -24.53 -8.40
C VAL A 595 18.41 -24.62 -9.68
N ILE A 596 17.89 -24.09 -10.78
CA ILE A 596 18.50 -24.13 -12.11
C ILE A 596 18.37 -22.77 -12.79
N THR A 597 19.32 -22.40 -13.65
CA THR A 597 19.24 -21.14 -14.39
C THR A 597 18.09 -21.13 -15.41
N ASP A 598 17.76 -19.96 -15.93
CA ASP A 598 16.87 -19.77 -17.09
C ASP A 598 17.29 -20.54 -18.36
N ARG A 599 18.55 -21.03 -18.41
CA ARG A 599 19.13 -21.86 -19.48
C ARG A 599 19.16 -23.36 -19.15
N GLY A 600 18.66 -23.77 -17.98
CA GLY A 600 18.64 -25.17 -17.54
C GLY A 600 19.96 -25.69 -16.95
N LEU A 601 20.89 -24.79 -16.61
CA LEU A 601 22.14 -25.17 -15.93
C LEU A 601 21.85 -25.41 -14.44
N PHE A 602 22.44 -26.45 -13.86
CA PHE A 602 22.29 -26.73 -12.44
C PHE A 602 23.01 -25.67 -11.58
N ILE A 603 22.34 -25.18 -10.53
CA ILE A 603 22.95 -24.34 -9.50
C ILE A 603 23.18 -25.17 -8.24
N GLU A 604 22.11 -25.60 -7.57
CA GLU A 604 22.20 -26.39 -6.34
C GLU A 604 20.94 -27.20 -6.02
N HIS A 605 20.99 -27.98 -4.94
CA HIS A 605 19.84 -28.65 -4.34
C HIS A 605 19.56 -28.12 -2.93
N PHE A 606 18.33 -27.70 -2.67
CA PHE A 606 17.89 -27.36 -1.32
C PHE A 606 17.53 -28.65 -0.56
N THR A 607 18.50 -29.26 0.10
CA THR A 607 18.33 -30.52 0.87
C THR A 607 18.46 -30.37 2.38
N LYS A 608 19.08 -29.29 2.87
CA LYS A 608 19.44 -29.13 4.29
C LYS A 608 18.23 -29.23 5.25
N HIS A 609 17.08 -28.72 4.83
CA HIS A 609 15.87 -28.60 5.66
C HIS A 609 14.68 -29.43 5.14
N LEU A 610 14.85 -30.11 4.00
CA LEU A 610 13.79 -30.78 3.26
C LEU A 610 14.06 -32.29 3.18
N ILE A 611 13.05 -33.11 3.49
CA ILE A 611 13.13 -34.57 3.50
C ILE A 611 12.56 -35.14 2.19
N LYS A 612 11.35 -34.72 1.81
CA LYS A 612 10.67 -35.12 0.57
C LYS A 612 9.80 -33.96 0.06
N ALA A 613 10.45 -32.99 -0.56
CA ALA A 613 9.82 -31.78 -1.09
C ALA A 613 8.77 -32.11 -2.19
N HIS A 614 7.54 -31.61 -2.03
CA HIS A 614 6.44 -31.84 -2.97
C HIS A 614 6.19 -30.64 -3.88
N HIS A 615 5.26 -29.75 -3.54
CA HIS A 615 5.04 -28.50 -4.24
C HIS A 615 5.83 -27.35 -3.58
N VAL A 616 6.24 -26.41 -4.42
CA VAL A 616 7.04 -25.24 -4.06
C VAL A 616 6.35 -23.96 -4.51
N PHE A 617 6.35 -22.96 -3.64
CA PHE A 617 5.86 -21.60 -3.90
C PHE A 617 6.94 -20.61 -3.48
N VAL A 618 7.14 -19.54 -4.24
CA VAL A 618 8.10 -18.48 -3.91
C VAL A 618 7.33 -17.21 -3.57
N LYS A 619 7.57 -16.66 -2.37
CA LYS A 619 6.90 -15.43 -1.91
C LYS A 619 7.39 -14.23 -2.71
N THR A 620 6.47 -13.48 -3.31
CA THR A 620 6.77 -12.26 -4.08
C THR A 620 7.43 -11.18 -3.22
N GLU A 621 7.04 -11.05 -1.95
CA GLU A 621 7.48 -9.97 -1.04
C GLU A 621 8.97 -10.05 -0.68
N ASP A 622 9.48 -11.21 -0.29
CA ASP A 622 10.86 -11.42 0.18
C ASP A 622 11.68 -12.40 -0.67
N GLY A 623 11.03 -13.34 -1.37
CA GLY A 623 11.66 -14.39 -2.16
C GLY A 623 11.92 -15.66 -1.37
N HIS A 624 11.41 -15.77 -0.13
CA HIS A 624 11.49 -17.00 0.63
C HIS A 624 10.68 -18.11 -0.06
N VAL A 625 11.13 -19.34 0.15
CA VAL A 625 10.58 -20.51 -0.52
C VAL A 625 9.72 -21.27 0.47
N ILE A 626 8.45 -21.46 0.13
CA ILE A 626 7.52 -22.28 0.90
C ILE A 626 7.41 -23.64 0.23
N VAL A 627 7.63 -24.70 1.00
CA VAL A 627 7.61 -26.09 0.51
C VAL A 627 6.65 -26.91 1.37
N CYS A 628 5.80 -27.69 0.71
CA CYS A 628 5.10 -28.80 1.36
C CYS A 628 6.04 -30.02 1.38
N ASP A 629 6.44 -30.47 2.56
CA ASP A 629 7.34 -31.61 2.76
C ASP A 629 6.55 -32.85 3.17
N GLU A 630 6.47 -33.83 2.28
CA GLU A 630 5.80 -35.12 2.55
C GLU A 630 6.54 -35.96 3.60
N GLY A 631 7.84 -35.71 3.83
CA GLY A 631 8.68 -36.56 4.65
C GLY A 631 8.43 -36.40 6.15
N ASP A 632 8.10 -35.19 6.61
CA ASP A 632 7.66 -34.90 7.97
C ASP A 632 6.25 -34.28 8.06
N ARG A 633 5.54 -34.17 6.93
CA ARG A 633 4.18 -33.61 6.81
C ARG A 633 4.08 -32.16 7.29
N LYS A 634 5.11 -31.36 6.97
CA LYS A 634 5.19 -29.95 7.35
C LYS A 634 5.12 -29.03 6.13
N ILE A 635 4.59 -27.84 6.35
CA ILE A 635 4.86 -26.68 5.53
C ILE A 635 6.10 -26.00 6.11
N LYS A 636 7.08 -25.71 5.25
CA LYS A 636 8.36 -25.13 5.62
C LYS A 636 8.60 -23.87 4.79
N GLU A 637 8.83 -22.75 5.47
CA GLU A 637 9.38 -21.53 4.86
C GLU A 637 10.90 -21.53 5.08
N ILE A 638 11.66 -21.51 3.99
CA ILE A 638 13.12 -21.45 4.00
C ILE A 638 13.60 -20.18 3.29
N SER A 639 14.81 -19.72 3.62
CA SER A 639 15.42 -18.56 2.96
C SER A 639 15.51 -18.74 1.44
N SER A 640 15.59 -17.63 0.70
CA SER A 640 15.66 -17.63 -0.77
C SER A 640 16.87 -18.40 -1.35
N ASP A 641 17.91 -18.58 -0.52
CA ASP A 641 19.13 -19.33 -0.80
C ASP A 641 19.16 -20.73 -0.15
N GLY A 642 18.05 -21.18 0.44
CA GLY A 642 17.87 -22.50 1.05
C GLY A 642 18.70 -22.79 2.31
N LYS A 643 19.50 -21.82 2.80
CA LYS A 643 20.44 -22.04 3.92
C LYS A 643 19.75 -22.06 5.29
N GLU A 644 18.67 -21.33 5.47
CA GLU A 644 17.98 -21.16 6.76
C GLU A 644 16.53 -21.68 6.69
N LEU A 645 16.09 -22.29 7.80
CA LEU A 645 14.69 -22.65 8.02
C LEU A 645 14.07 -21.56 8.87
N LEU A 646 13.14 -20.81 8.28
CA LEU A 646 12.54 -19.62 8.87
C LEU A 646 11.27 -19.97 9.66
N LEU A 647 10.48 -20.91 9.14
CA LEU A 647 9.27 -21.42 9.78
C LEU A 647 9.01 -22.87 9.39
N ALA A 648 8.48 -23.68 10.31
CA ALA A 648 8.02 -25.04 10.03
C ALA A 648 6.80 -25.40 10.89
N PHE A 649 5.70 -25.80 10.27
CA PHE A 649 4.41 -26.05 10.93
C PHE A 649 3.59 -27.14 10.23
N SER A 650 2.59 -27.65 10.94
CA SER A 650 1.59 -28.62 10.45
C SER A 650 0.22 -28.22 10.97
N ALA A 651 -0.85 -28.65 10.29
CA ALA A 651 -2.19 -28.58 10.87
C ALA A 651 -2.33 -29.55 12.06
N PRO A 652 -3.09 -29.16 13.11
CA PRO A 652 -3.18 -29.91 14.37
C PRO A 652 -3.86 -31.28 14.23
N ASP A 653 -4.65 -31.46 13.18
CA ASP A 653 -5.46 -32.63 12.85
C ASP A 653 -4.93 -33.42 11.63
N SER A 654 -3.76 -33.04 11.09
CA SER A 654 -3.33 -33.57 9.79
C SER A 654 -2.49 -34.83 9.87
N GLU A 655 -3.15 -35.98 9.81
CA GLU A 655 -2.48 -37.24 9.45
C GLU A 655 -2.08 -37.28 7.96
N VAL A 656 -2.73 -36.46 7.14
CA VAL A 656 -2.55 -36.32 5.68
C VAL A 656 -1.35 -35.40 5.37
N ASN A 657 -0.71 -35.64 4.22
CA ASN A 657 0.36 -34.77 3.72
C ASN A 657 -0.21 -33.43 3.19
N PRO A 658 0.44 -32.29 3.43
CA PRO A 658 0.10 -31.05 2.72
C PRO A 658 0.44 -31.20 1.24
N SER A 659 -0.45 -30.75 0.35
CA SER A 659 -0.31 -30.89 -1.11
C SER A 659 0.42 -29.68 -1.71
N PHE A 660 -0.26 -28.52 -1.77
CA PHE A 660 0.23 -27.30 -2.41
C PHE A 660 0.20 -26.10 -1.45
N PRO A 661 1.30 -25.34 -1.30
CA PRO A 661 1.35 -24.12 -0.49
C PRO A 661 1.09 -22.87 -1.35
N TYR A 662 0.32 -21.92 -0.81
CA TYR A 662 0.18 -20.57 -1.37
C TYR A 662 0.23 -19.54 -0.23
N PHE A 663 0.90 -18.40 -0.43
CA PHE A 663 0.98 -17.35 0.58
C PHE A 663 0.46 -16.02 0.06
N TYR A 664 -0.42 -15.39 0.82
CA TYR A 664 -1.08 -14.15 0.44
C TYR A 664 -1.35 -13.27 1.66
N ARG A 665 -0.87 -12.02 1.64
CA ARG A 665 -1.10 -10.99 2.67
C ARG A 665 -0.90 -11.47 4.12
N GLY A 666 0.14 -12.26 4.37
CA GLY A 666 0.43 -12.76 5.73
C GLY A 666 -0.41 -13.95 6.17
N MET A 667 -1.03 -14.69 5.24
CA MET A 667 -1.70 -15.96 5.47
C MET A 667 -1.14 -17.04 4.55
N PHE A 668 -1.05 -18.27 5.05
CA PHE A 668 -0.79 -19.45 4.23
C PHE A 668 -2.11 -20.15 3.93
N PHE A 669 -2.37 -20.41 2.66
CA PHE A 669 -3.42 -21.29 2.18
C PHE A 669 -2.75 -22.57 1.70
N VAL A 670 -3.11 -23.71 2.29
CA VAL A 670 -2.45 -24.98 2.01
C VAL A 670 -3.51 -26.02 1.68
N SER A 671 -3.45 -26.62 0.50
CA SER A 671 -4.36 -27.70 0.14
C SER A 671 -3.97 -28.99 0.86
N TYR A 672 -4.97 -29.71 1.35
CA TYR A 672 -4.81 -31.04 1.90
C TYR A 672 -5.72 -31.97 1.11
N MET A 673 -5.23 -32.42 -0.04
CA MET A 673 -6.00 -33.14 -1.06
C MET A 673 -6.82 -34.31 -0.50
N ARG A 674 -6.23 -35.15 0.37
CA ARG A 674 -6.94 -36.29 1.00
C ARG A 674 -7.74 -35.95 2.26
N ALA A 675 -7.69 -34.70 2.72
CA ALA A 675 -8.57 -34.17 3.76
C ALA A 675 -9.73 -33.35 3.18
N HIS A 676 -9.85 -33.30 1.84
CA HIS A 676 -10.96 -32.67 1.14
C HIS A 676 -11.15 -31.18 1.50
N CYS A 677 -10.06 -30.46 1.82
CA CYS A 677 -10.11 -29.06 2.24
C CYS A 677 -8.82 -28.28 1.94
N VAL A 678 -8.93 -26.95 2.02
CA VAL A 678 -7.79 -26.04 2.12
C VAL A 678 -7.71 -25.55 3.57
N LYS A 679 -6.53 -25.65 4.20
CA LYS A 679 -6.31 -25.17 5.57
C LYS A 679 -5.62 -23.81 5.53
N VAL A 680 -6.12 -22.88 6.32
CA VAL A 680 -5.62 -21.50 6.39
C VAL A 680 -4.87 -21.28 7.71
N PHE A 681 -3.71 -20.63 7.62
CA PHE A 681 -2.82 -20.35 8.75
C PHE A 681 -2.38 -18.89 8.74
N ASP A 682 -2.08 -18.34 9.91
CA ASP A 682 -1.45 -17.02 10.03
C ASP A 682 0.03 -17.04 9.60
N LYS A 683 0.65 -15.86 9.49
CA LYS A 683 2.08 -15.69 9.19
C LYS A 683 3.07 -16.36 10.16
N LYS A 684 2.60 -16.95 11.27
CA LYS A 684 3.40 -17.72 12.24
C LYS A 684 3.13 -19.22 12.13
N GLY A 685 2.34 -19.67 11.16
CA GLY A 685 1.96 -21.07 10.98
C GLY A 685 0.90 -21.56 11.96
N VAL A 686 0.19 -20.65 12.65
CA VAL A 686 -0.93 -21.01 13.54
C VAL A 686 -2.16 -21.25 12.68
N PHE A 687 -2.77 -22.43 12.81
CA PHE A 687 -4.00 -22.80 12.11
C PHE A 687 -5.17 -21.88 12.52
N LEU A 688 -5.96 -21.45 11.54
CA LEU A 688 -7.10 -20.55 11.72
C LEU A 688 -8.43 -21.25 11.41
N TYR A 689 -8.61 -21.74 10.19
CA TYR A 689 -9.85 -22.38 9.71
C TYR A 689 -9.60 -23.25 8.47
N ASN A 690 -10.61 -24.04 8.09
CA ASN A 690 -10.65 -24.77 6.82
C ASN A 690 -11.56 -24.04 5.83
N ILE A 691 -11.22 -24.04 4.55
CA ILE A 691 -12.09 -23.70 3.42
C ILE A 691 -12.47 -25.01 2.72
N GLY A 692 -13.78 -25.21 2.55
CA GLY A 692 -14.36 -26.45 2.05
C GLY A 692 -14.21 -27.65 2.99
N ASN A 693 -14.95 -28.70 2.67
CA ASN A 693 -14.87 -30.02 3.28
C ASN A 693 -15.44 -31.09 2.35
N GLU A 694 -15.24 -32.36 2.71
CA GLU A 694 -15.75 -33.52 1.96
C GLU A 694 -17.28 -33.46 1.76
N GLY A 695 -17.71 -33.90 0.59
CA GLY A 695 -19.12 -34.14 0.25
C GLY A 695 -19.50 -33.68 -1.16
N SER A 696 -20.81 -33.66 -1.41
CA SER A 696 -21.42 -33.15 -2.64
C SER A 696 -22.29 -31.94 -2.33
N GLY A 697 -21.98 -30.79 -2.95
CA GLY A 697 -22.72 -29.54 -2.78
C GLY A 697 -21.86 -28.31 -3.08
N GLU A 698 -22.49 -27.14 -3.02
CA GLU A 698 -21.80 -25.85 -3.12
C GLU A 698 -20.74 -25.71 -2.01
N GLY A 699 -19.59 -25.14 -2.36
CA GLY A 699 -18.45 -24.98 -1.44
C GLY A 699 -17.75 -26.26 -0.95
N LYS A 700 -18.25 -27.46 -1.31
CA LYS A 700 -17.55 -28.73 -1.02
C LYS A 700 -16.34 -28.88 -1.92
N LEU A 701 -15.31 -29.56 -1.41
CA LEU A 701 -14.11 -29.92 -2.15
C LEU A 701 -13.96 -31.45 -2.15
N ARG A 702 -13.41 -31.99 -3.24
CA ARG A 702 -13.07 -33.41 -3.38
C ARG A 702 -11.57 -33.58 -3.29
N TYR A 703 -10.82 -33.25 -4.33
CA TYR A 703 -9.35 -33.37 -4.29
C TYR A 703 -8.74 -32.01 -4.63
N PRO A 704 -8.74 -31.07 -3.66
CA PRO A 704 -8.14 -29.76 -3.85
C PRO A 704 -6.61 -29.91 -3.97
N GLU A 705 -6.04 -29.41 -5.06
CA GLU A 705 -4.59 -29.42 -5.31
C GLU A 705 -4.07 -27.99 -5.45
N GLY A 706 -3.95 -27.47 -6.68
CA GLY A 706 -3.43 -26.12 -6.92
C GLY A 706 -4.31 -25.02 -6.34
N LEU A 707 -3.64 -24.01 -5.79
CA LEU A 707 -4.26 -22.84 -5.18
C LEU A 707 -3.66 -21.56 -5.76
N SER A 708 -4.50 -20.57 -5.99
CA SER A 708 -4.04 -19.21 -6.30
C SER A 708 -5.06 -18.17 -5.86
N VAL A 709 -4.65 -16.92 -5.65
CA VAL A 709 -5.57 -15.81 -5.34
C VAL A 709 -5.63 -14.88 -6.55
N ASP A 710 -6.83 -14.61 -7.04
CA ASP A 710 -7.05 -13.77 -8.22
C ASP A 710 -6.82 -12.27 -7.94
N PHE A 711 -6.95 -11.43 -8.97
CA PHE A 711 -6.77 -9.99 -8.84
C PHE A 711 -7.92 -9.29 -8.07
N CYS A 712 -9.08 -9.93 -7.95
CA CYS A 712 -10.18 -9.49 -7.09
C CYS A 712 -9.94 -9.83 -5.61
N GLY A 713 -9.01 -10.74 -5.31
CA GLY A 713 -8.71 -11.23 -3.98
C GLY A 713 -9.51 -12.47 -3.57
N ASN A 714 -10.04 -13.23 -4.53
CA ASN A 714 -10.72 -14.51 -4.29
C ASN A 714 -9.73 -15.67 -4.40
N LEU A 715 -9.90 -16.70 -3.57
CA LEU A 715 -9.14 -17.96 -3.67
C LEU A 715 -9.72 -18.83 -4.77
N ILE A 716 -8.90 -19.16 -5.77
CA ILE A 716 -9.16 -20.16 -6.80
C ILE A 716 -8.54 -21.50 -6.38
N VAL A 717 -9.33 -22.56 -6.43
CA VAL A 717 -8.96 -23.92 -6.04
C VAL A 717 -9.19 -24.86 -7.24
N CYS A 718 -8.15 -25.60 -7.63
CA CYS A 718 -8.29 -26.75 -8.53
C CYS A 718 -8.93 -27.92 -7.76
N ASP A 719 -10.19 -28.25 -8.03
CA ASP A 719 -10.91 -29.35 -7.40
C ASP A 719 -11.08 -30.53 -8.37
N ALA A 720 -10.23 -31.54 -8.22
CA ALA A 720 -10.29 -32.76 -9.03
C ALA A 720 -11.32 -33.77 -8.48
N SER A 721 -11.99 -34.53 -9.34
CA SER A 721 -13.05 -35.47 -8.94
C SER A 721 -12.63 -36.95 -8.99
N GLY A 722 -11.53 -37.29 -9.68
CA GLY A 722 -11.30 -38.64 -10.24
C GLY A 722 -10.05 -39.39 -9.78
N PHE A 723 -9.86 -39.57 -8.47
CA PHE A 723 -8.90 -40.57 -7.92
C PHE A 723 -9.53 -41.91 -7.55
N ASP A 724 -10.86 -41.95 -7.45
CA ASP A 724 -11.59 -43.22 -7.35
C ASP A 724 -11.60 -43.92 -8.71
N GLN A 725 -11.31 -45.22 -8.71
CA GLN A 725 -11.17 -46.05 -9.93
C GLN A 725 -12.51 -46.22 -10.67
N ASN A 726 -13.62 -45.88 -10.03
CA ASN A 726 -14.98 -46.05 -10.55
C ASN A 726 -15.59 -44.77 -11.16
N LEU A 727 -14.91 -43.61 -11.09
CA LEU A 727 -15.42 -42.34 -11.61
C LEU A 727 -14.71 -41.93 -12.90
N HIS A 728 -15.43 -41.26 -13.81
CA HIS A 728 -14.79 -40.53 -14.89
C HIS A 728 -13.95 -39.39 -14.32
N ARG A 729 -12.71 -39.24 -14.80
CA ARG A 729 -11.82 -38.15 -14.39
C ARG A 729 -12.35 -36.82 -14.92
N SER A 730 -13.02 -36.08 -14.05
CA SER A 730 -13.37 -34.67 -14.26
C SER A 730 -12.71 -33.79 -13.18
N GLY A 731 -12.79 -32.48 -13.34
CA GLY A 731 -12.42 -31.53 -12.31
C GLY A 731 -12.80 -30.11 -12.71
N VAL A 732 -12.80 -29.21 -11.74
CA VAL A 732 -13.37 -27.87 -11.88
C VAL A 732 -12.55 -26.85 -11.09
N LEU A 733 -12.55 -25.59 -11.53
CA LEU A 733 -12.01 -24.50 -10.73
C LEU A 733 -13.12 -23.96 -9.83
N LYS A 734 -12.85 -23.87 -8.53
CA LYS A 734 -13.78 -23.30 -7.54
C LYS A 734 -13.25 -22.01 -6.97
N MET A 735 -14.11 -21.01 -6.91
CA MET A 735 -13.81 -19.69 -6.39
C MET A 735 -14.45 -19.52 -5.01
N PHE A 736 -13.65 -19.02 -4.06
CA PHE A 736 -14.07 -18.71 -2.69
C PHE A 736 -13.58 -17.31 -2.30
N THR A 737 -14.26 -16.66 -1.36
CA THR A 737 -13.65 -15.57 -0.60
C THR A 737 -12.51 -16.10 0.28
N LEU A 738 -11.60 -15.24 0.73
CA LEU A 738 -10.47 -15.68 1.57
C LEU A 738 -10.91 -16.24 2.93
N ASP A 739 -12.05 -15.80 3.47
CA ASP A 739 -12.68 -16.33 4.69
C ASP A 739 -13.53 -17.60 4.45
N GLY A 740 -13.60 -18.08 3.21
CA GLY A 740 -14.11 -19.41 2.87
C GLY A 740 -15.57 -19.48 2.39
N ALA A 741 -16.23 -18.36 2.14
CA ALA A 741 -17.53 -18.37 1.48
C ALA A 741 -17.37 -18.78 0.01
N PHE A 742 -18.17 -19.74 -0.44
CA PHE A 742 -18.16 -20.19 -1.84
C PHE A 742 -18.81 -19.15 -2.75
N LEU A 743 -18.19 -18.88 -3.90
CA LEU A 743 -18.63 -17.87 -4.86
C LEU A 743 -19.16 -18.49 -6.15
N THR A 744 -18.40 -19.39 -6.79
CA THR A 744 -18.81 -20.07 -8.03
C THR A 744 -17.89 -21.26 -8.37
N SER A 745 -18.33 -22.09 -9.33
CA SER A 745 -17.50 -23.11 -10.00
C SER A 745 -17.44 -22.81 -11.50
N PHE A 746 -16.31 -23.08 -12.15
CA PHE A 746 -16.13 -22.81 -13.59
C PHE A 746 -15.12 -23.78 -14.25
N GLY A 747 -15.30 -24.00 -15.55
CA GLY A 747 -14.42 -24.85 -16.36
C GLY A 747 -14.80 -26.33 -16.46
N GLU A 748 -15.99 -26.73 -16.00
CA GLU A 748 -16.45 -28.14 -15.98
C GLU A 748 -16.43 -28.82 -17.37
N ASP A 749 -16.87 -28.11 -18.41
CA ASP A 749 -16.82 -28.59 -19.81
C ASP A 749 -15.49 -28.25 -20.52
N THR A 750 -14.56 -27.61 -19.81
CA THR A 750 -13.31 -27.05 -20.38
C THR A 750 -12.09 -27.89 -20.05
N PHE A 751 -12.01 -28.40 -18.82
CA PHE A 751 -10.86 -29.15 -18.32
C PHE A 751 -11.26 -30.59 -18.02
N LYS A 752 -10.36 -31.54 -18.28
CA LYS A 752 -10.51 -32.91 -17.80
C LYS A 752 -10.12 -33.00 -16.33
N VAL A 753 -8.93 -32.55 -15.94
CA VAL A 753 -8.51 -32.45 -14.54
C VAL A 753 -7.58 -31.24 -14.37
N PRO A 754 -8.09 -30.05 -14.00
CA PRO A 754 -7.24 -28.92 -13.64
C PRO A 754 -6.46 -29.30 -12.38
N TRP A 755 -5.14 -29.22 -12.44
CA TRP A 755 -4.23 -29.68 -11.38
C TRP A 755 -3.62 -28.50 -10.62
N ILE A 756 -2.93 -27.62 -11.34
CA ILE A 756 -2.37 -26.37 -10.80
C ILE A 756 -2.99 -25.16 -11.49
N VAL A 757 -3.29 -24.13 -10.70
CA VAL A 757 -3.65 -22.79 -11.15
C VAL A 757 -2.61 -21.78 -10.65
N SER A 758 -2.26 -20.79 -11.46
CA SER A 758 -1.32 -19.71 -11.11
C SER A 758 -1.84 -18.37 -11.63
N SER A 759 -2.09 -17.43 -10.71
CA SER A 759 -2.50 -16.05 -11.02
C SER A 759 -1.34 -15.20 -11.50
N CYS A 760 -1.57 -14.39 -12.51
CA CYS A 760 -0.61 -13.43 -13.05
C CYS A 760 -0.94 -11.99 -12.64
N ASN A 761 0.06 -11.10 -12.59
CA ASN A 761 -0.17 -9.70 -12.20
C ASN A 761 -1.08 -8.92 -13.18
N ASN A 762 -1.23 -9.40 -14.41
CA ASN A 762 -2.12 -8.84 -15.43
C ASN A 762 -3.57 -9.37 -15.35
N GLY A 763 -3.92 -10.09 -14.27
CA GLY A 763 -5.26 -10.62 -14.01
C GLY A 763 -5.58 -11.98 -14.66
N GLU A 764 -4.68 -12.50 -15.49
CA GLU A 764 -4.83 -13.83 -16.12
C GLU A 764 -4.66 -14.96 -15.09
N LEU A 765 -5.30 -16.11 -15.34
CA LEU A 765 -5.00 -17.36 -14.67
C LEU A 765 -4.38 -18.35 -15.66
N LEU A 766 -3.25 -18.95 -15.28
CA LEU A 766 -2.66 -20.10 -15.97
C LEU A 766 -3.13 -21.39 -15.31
N VAL A 767 -3.59 -22.36 -16.10
CA VAL A 767 -4.12 -23.63 -15.60
C VAL A 767 -3.43 -24.79 -16.32
N ALA A 768 -2.94 -25.77 -15.55
CA ALA A 768 -2.41 -27.02 -16.07
C ALA A 768 -3.48 -28.12 -15.96
N ASP A 769 -3.92 -28.67 -17.09
CA ASP A 769 -4.85 -29.81 -17.15
C ASP A 769 -4.08 -31.12 -17.35
N VAL A 770 -3.93 -31.86 -16.24
CA VAL A 770 -3.03 -33.02 -16.17
C VAL A 770 -3.56 -34.25 -16.92
N VAL A 771 -4.85 -34.29 -17.27
CA VAL A 771 -5.47 -35.37 -18.08
C VAL A 771 -5.89 -34.85 -19.47
N GLY A 772 -6.06 -33.54 -19.62
CA GLY A 772 -6.16 -32.87 -20.92
C GLY A 772 -4.86 -32.95 -21.74
N ASP A 773 -3.73 -33.15 -21.06
CA ASP A 773 -2.38 -33.00 -21.62
C ASP A 773 -2.18 -31.60 -22.21
N SER A 774 -2.71 -30.58 -21.53
CA SER A 774 -2.79 -29.21 -22.02
C SER A 774 -2.63 -28.17 -20.91
N VAL A 775 -2.30 -26.96 -21.33
CA VAL A 775 -2.17 -25.77 -20.48
C VAL A 775 -2.99 -24.63 -21.07
N HIS A 776 -3.64 -23.84 -20.20
CA HIS A 776 -4.65 -22.87 -20.58
C HIS A 776 -4.37 -21.50 -19.96
N ILE A 777 -4.69 -20.43 -20.69
CA ILE A 777 -4.76 -19.05 -20.19
C ILE A 777 -6.23 -18.65 -20.12
N LEU A 778 -6.65 -18.17 -18.95
CA LEU A 778 -7.98 -17.63 -18.71
C LEU A 778 -7.88 -16.12 -18.44
N ARG A 779 -8.91 -15.38 -18.87
CA ARG A 779 -9.12 -13.94 -18.63
C ARG A 779 -10.62 -13.64 -18.56
#